data_AF-A0A0U2USL6-F1
#
_entry.id   AF-A0A0U2USL6-F1
#
_cell.length_a   1.000
_cell.length_b   1.000
_cell.length_c   1.000
_cell.angle_alpha   90.00
_cell.angle_beta   90.00
_cell.angle_gamma   90.00
#
_symmetry.space_group_name_H-M   'P 1'
#
loop_
_entity.id
_entity.type
_entity.pdbx_description
1 polymer ?
#
loop_
_entity_poly.entity_id
_entity_poly.type
_entity_poly.pdbx_seq_one_letter_code
_entity_poly.pdbx_strand_id
1 'polypeptide(L)'
;MRKRTEYETHLARRIAKPLVAITLGGVLLLQPAAGLLPFFGTAPYVAAAAAASMKMTVIHQEMITAGAERIDYVWESTRSGKPVKANVHVIRVDLTHPYVRLDAISGSGGTVGKLSSVMNMAKAAGAVGGINADFFVTGTEGSPMGAQVTQGQLVSSPMKLNGMYMFGITKDRKPVIDMYTFEGSITAADGSSFPLAGINNSTYRTEPDNGYSHANTIYMYTSAWVGNERPKNAAYATPTEVLVRGGIVEQISEGKAIGGAPPADGYILRSHGKAAQFIRDHVRIGEQLQADYRLISRTSGQPVDPASFDMMVGGHTILVDQGKPASFSRSISGISGATDRSRSAVGYSKDGRHVFLVTVEEYGSSQGMTLAELQQALVQLGVWKGVNLDGGGSTTMVERPLGETGLRLAHPTEYGDTQRSVANGIGVFTTAPQGQLRGIAVSGPSVAFIGQQVSFSLKGYDTYFNPIDPGNVTPSWSIDKPIGSLKNGVFTPTKPGQAVITAKSGAASGKHTVEVIGQDQIAEMKIGTSGGTLAAGAKISVPVTVKLRDGRQYTVPPESIDWQFIGFTANRQQDNLVIGKVSAGAKNGYAIARYDGFSALLTLSAGGASADFENFEKVAYPITFQSTSGVTGTVKVVSGLPGRESSKALQLTYDFTNGKGTRAAYAVLNGSGVTIAGAPTALSADVYGDGSLNWLRAEFIDANGKAHLVDLKKTIDWTGWQEVRADLTGYGMAHPVKLKRIYVVSLEEGRDERAESGQIAIDNIKVQLPSSIQDPGRPVIKMTLGSKTATVDGKPVSIGAAPFAEKGVTYLPLRFVADAMGGTVNWNQKEKRVTVLRGDKLLEMVVGSKEFLLNGVRKAGAVEPMVRSGYTLVPIRLVSEQLGLEVKWDQKTKQITVQ
;
A
#
# COMPACT_ATOMS: atom_id res chain seq x y z
N MET A 1 -29.60 41.98 -41.79
CA MET A 1 -31.02 42.42 -41.78
C MET A 1 -31.91 41.26 -41.32
N ARG A 2 -33.16 41.56 -40.91
CA ARG A 2 -34.05 40.71 -40.08
C ARG A 2 -34.40 39.33 -40.67
N LYS A 3 -34.58 38.33 -39.78
CA LYS A 3 -35.67 37.35 -39.87
C LYS A 3 -36.36 37.18 -38.50
N ARG A 4 -37.69 37.33 -38.51
CA ARG A 4 -38.71 36.87 -37.54
C ARG A 4 -39.38 35.63 -38.18
N THR A 5 -40.17 34.77 -37.52
CA THR A 5 -40.40 34.32 -36.13
C THR A 5 -41.20 33.00 -36.25
N GLU A 6 -41.27 32.20 -35.19
CA GLU A 6 -42.00 30.91 -35.09
C GLU A 6 -43.52 30.99 -35.25
N TYR A 7 -44.17 29.81 -35.34
CA TYR A 7 -45.34 29.27 -34.57
C TYR A 7 -45.90 28.06 -35.38
N GLU A 8 -46.42 26.92 -34.87
CA GLU A 8 -47.53 26.67 -33.93
C GLU A 8 -47.64 25.16 -33.49
N THR A 9 -48.04 24.90 -32.22
CA THR A 9 -49.13 24.02 -31.65
C THR A 9 -49.45 22.57 -32.17
N HIS A 10 -50.22 21.64 -31.52
CA HIS A 10 -50.50 21.22 -30.10
C HIS A 10 -51.32 19.88 -30.03
N LEU A 11 -51.24 19.11 -28.90
CA LEU A 11 -52.25 18.15 -28.31
C LEU A 11 -52.74 16.89 -29.12
N ALA A 12 -53.33 15.79 -28.59
CA ALA A 12 -53.43 15.16 -27.23
C ALA A 12 -54.07 13.72 -27.18
N ARG A 13 -53.75 12.95 -26.12
CA ARG A 13 -54.58 11.96 -25.32
C ARG A 13 -55.00 10.53 -25.82
N ARG A 14 -54.52 9.51 -25.05
CA ARG A 14 -55.21 8.33 -24.39
C ARG A 14 -55.75 7.16 -25.28
N ILE A 15 -56.15 5.95 -24.79
CA ILE A 15 -56.28 5.38 -23.40
C ILE A 15 -55.58 3.99 -23.17
N ALA A 16 -56.21 2.89 -22.68
CA ALA A 16 -55.52 1.64 -22.23
C ALA A 16 -56.31 0.29 -22.22
N LYS A 17 -55.58 -0.85 -22.47
CA LYS A 17 -55.65 -2.26 -21.92
C LYS A 17 -56.96 -3.11 -22.08
N PRO A 18 -56.98 -4.49 -21.91
CA PRO A 18 -56.03 -5.40 -21.22
C PRO A 18 -55.70 -6.82 -21.83
N LEU A 19 -54.77 -7.54 -21.14
CA LEU A 19 -54.46 -9.00 -21.00
C LEU A 19 -54.78 -10.10 -22.07
N VAL A 20 -53.82 -11.03 -22.25
CA VAL A 20 -53.85 -12.48 -21.84
C VAL A 20 -52.47 -13.15 -22.10
N ALA A 21 -52.14 -14.25 -21.41
CA ALA A 21 -50.88 -15.00 -21.54
C ALA A 21 -51.10 -16.48 -21.89
N ILE A 22 -50.11 -17.14 -22.52
CA ILE A 22 -49.91 -18.61 -22.63
C ILE A 22 -48.40 -18.91 -22.77
N THR A 23 -47.97 -20.13 -22.43
CA THR A 23 -46.58 -20.54 -22.14
C THR A 23 -46.03 -21.62 -23.10
N LEU A 24 -44.72 -21.91 -22.94
CA LEU A 24 -44.02 -23.18 -23.23
C LEU A 24 -43.65 -23.58 -24.68
N GLY A 25 -42.48 -24.23 -24.80
CA GLY A 25 -42.08 -25.10 -25.92
C GLY A 25 -40.76 -24.69 -26.59
N GLY A 26 -39.74 -25.55 -26.58
CA GLY A 26 -38.44 -25.25 -27.18
C GLY A 26 -37.96 -26.23 -28.27
N VAL A 27 -36.74 -25.93 -28.76
CA VAL A 27 -35.75 -26.82 -29.41
C VAL A 27 -35.80 -26.99 -30.95
N LEU A 28 -34.57 -27.05 -31.51
CA LEU A 28 -34.09 -27.63 -32.80
C LEU A 28 -33.87 -26.74 -34.05
N LEU A 29 -32.61 -26.28 -34.17
CA LEU A 29 -31.66 -26.51 -35.27
C LEU A 29 -32.17 -26.68 -36.71
N LEU A 30 -31.68 -25.79 -37.60
CA LEU A 30 -31.39 -26.10 -39.00
C LEU A 30 -30.04 -25.46 -39.42
N GLN A 31 -29.25 -26.19 -40.22
CA GLN A 31 -28.03 -25.68 -40.86
C GLN A 31 -28.34 -24.93 -42.18
N PRO A 32 -27.45 -24.04 -42.65
CA PRO A 32 -27.71 -23.20 -43.81
C PRO A 32 -27.39 -23.90 -45.15
N ALA A 33 -28.26 -23.71 -46.15
CA ALA A 33 -27.92 -23.96 -47.54
C ALA A 33 -27.14 -22.76 -48.12
N ALA A 34 -26.08 -23.03 -48.88
CA ALA A 34 -25.25 -21.99 -49.47
C ALA A 34 -25.88 -21.40 -50.74
N GLY A 35 -25.84 -20.07 -50.87
CA GLY A 35 -26.16 -19.33 -52.09
C GLY A 35 -25.14 -18.21 -52.30
N LEU A 36 -24.26 -18.37 -53.28
CA LEU A 36 -23.28 -17.36 -53.70
C LEU A 36 -23.97 -16.23 -54.48
N LEU A 37 -23.66 -14.96 -54.16
CA LEU A 37 -23.48 -13.83 -55.08
C LEU A 37 -22.83 -12.64 -54.31
N PRO A 38 -22.18 -11.66 -54.97
CA PRO A 38 -21.07 -10.91 -54.35
C PRO A 38 -21.42 -9.54 -53.74
N PHE A 39 -20.60 -9.19 -52.73
CA PHE A 39 -20.20 -7.85 -52.29
C PHE A 39 -20.87 -6.60 -52.90
N PHE A 40 -21.58 -5.85 -52.04
CA PHE A 40 -21.29 -4.44 -51.84
C PHE A 40 -21.16 -4.17 -50.33
N GLY A 41 -20.16 -3.38 -49.94
CA GLY A 41 -19.76 -3.23 -48.54
C GLY A 41 -20.63 -2.25 -47.75
N THR A 42 -21.11 -2.69 -46.59
CA THR A 42 -21.59 -1.81 -45.51
C THR A 42 -20.80 -2.11 -44.24
N ALA A 43 -20.55 -1.07 -43.44
CA ALA A 43 -19.69 -1.12 -42.25
C ALA A 43 -20.03 -2.27 -41.27
N PRO A 44 -19.03 -2.82 -40.55
CA PRO A 44 -19.29 -3.89 -39.59
C PRO A 44 -20.24 -3.39 -38.50
N TYR A 45 -21.26 -4.21 -38.21
CA TYR A 45 -22.09 -4.07 -37.03
C TYR A 45 -21.18 -3.93 -35.80
N VAL A 46 -21.30 -2.80 -35.09
CA VAL A 46 -20.71 -2.65 -33.77
C VAL A 46 -21.43 -3.64 -32.86
N ALA A 47 -20.75 -4.73 -32.51
CA ALA A 47 -21.26 -5.68 -31.53
C ALA A 47 -21.58 -4.92 -30.24
N ALA A 48 -22.79 -5.10 -29.71
CA ALA A 48 -23.22 -4.44 -28.49
C ALA A 48 -22.24 -4.81 -27.36
N ALA A 49 -21.54 -3.81 -26.83
CA ALA A 49 -20.65 -4.01 -25.69
C ALA A 49 -21.49 -4.52 -24.51
N ALA A 50 -21.20 -5.74 -24.05
CA ALA A 50 -21.86 -6.30 -22.89
C ALA A 50 -21.60 -5.38 -21.68
N ALA A 51 -22.65 -4.80 -21.13
CA ALA A 51 -22.56 -3.98 -19.93
C ALA A 51 -22.02 -4.85 -18.78
N ALA A 52 -20.81 -4.56 -18.31
CA ALA A 52 -20.19 -5.31 -17.24
C ALA A 52 -21.04 -5.19 -15.96
N SER A 53 -21.55 -6.32 -15.47
CA SER A 53 -22.34 -6.36 -14.24
C SER A 53 -21.43 -6.12 -13.04
N MET A 54 -21.40 -4.87 -12.54
CA MET A 54 -20.76 -4.56 -11.27
C MET A 54 -21.44 -5.34 -10.15
N LYS A 55 -20.65 -5.93 -9.24
CA LYS A 55 -21.15 -6.77 -8.15
C LYS A 55 -20.43 -6.42 -6.85
N MET A 56 -21.19 -6.24 -5.77
CA MET A 56 -20.66 -6.03 -4.43
C MET A 56 -21.14 -7.18 -3.52
N THR A 57 -20.20 -7.86 -2.85
CA THR A 57 -20.49 -9.05 -2.03
C THR A 57 -19.93 -8.85 -0.63
N VAL A 58 -20.77 -8.95 0.41
CA VAL A 58 -20.31 -8.94 1.82
C VAL A 58 -19.41 -10.16 2.06
N ILE A 59 -18.26 -9.94 2.68
CA ILE A 59 -17.32 -10.99 3.11
C ILE A 59 -17.12 -11.06 4.63
N HIS A 60 -17.36 -9.96 5.35
CA HIS A 60 -17.27 -9.90 6.81
C HIS A 60 -18.18 -8.80 7.37
N GLN A 61 -18.70 -9.02 8.58
CA GLN A 61 -19.57 -8.07 9.29
C GLN A 61 -19.47 -8.31 10.81
N GLU A 62 -19.18 -7.26 11.59
CA GLU A 62 -19.01 -7.31 13.05
C GLU A 62 -19.47 -6.01 13.74
N MET A 63 -19.98 -6.08 14.97
CA MET A 63 -20.35 -4.89 15.76
C MET A 63 -19.11 -4.27 16.45
N ILE A 64 -18.94 -2.95 16.35
CA ILE A 64 -17.89 -2.19 17.06
C ILE A 64 -18.40 -1.70 18.42
N THR A 65 -19.65 -1.23 18.44
CA THR A 65 -20.42 -0.80 19.62
C THR A 65 -21.90 -0.69 19.23
N ALA A 66 -22.81 -0.54 20.18
CA ALA A 66 -24.23 -0.36 19.87
C ALA A 66 -24.45 0.93 19.06
N GLY A 67 -24.93 0.75 17.82
CA GLY A 67 -25.10 1.83 16.84
C GLY A 67 -23.97 1.96 15.81
N ALA A 68 -22.88 1.17 15.90
CA ALA A 68 -21.85 1.13 14.85
C ALA A 68 -21.34 -0.30 14.55
N GLU A 69 -21.27 -0.63 13.27
CA GLU A 69 -20.80 -1.93 12.78
C GLU A 69 -19.78 -1.78 11.65
N ARG A 70 -18.87 -2.74 11.59
CA ARG A 70 -17.95 -2.98 10.49
C ARG A 70 -18.62 -3.85 9.43
N ILE A 71 -18.48 -3.49 8.16
CA ILE A 71 -18.86 -4.34 7.02
C ILE A 71 -17.77 -4.27 5.94
N ASP A 72 -17.30 -5.44 5.51
CA ASP A 72 -16.33 -5.59 4.43
C ASP A 72 -16.98 -6.22 3.21
N TYR A 73 -16.69 -5.67 2.03
CA TYR A 73 -17.19 -6.15 0.76
C TYR A 73 -16.06 -6.38 -0.24
N VAL A 74 -16.24 -7.35 -1.14
CA VAL A 74 -15.51 -7.39 -2.41
C VAL A 74 -16.38 -6.77 -3.49
N TRP A 75 -15.86 -5.73 -4.14
CA TRP A 75 -16.44 -5.12 -5.33
C TRP A 75 -15.74 -5.68 -6.58
N GLU A 76 -16.53 -6.18 -7.53
CA GLU A 76 -16.08 -6.83 -8.76
C GLU A 76 -16.63 -6.04 -9.96
N SER A 77 -15.77 -5.73 -10.93
CA SER A 77 -16.11 -4.93 -12.12
C SER A 77 -15.19 -5.27 -13.30
N THR A 78 -15.12 -4.40 -14.31
CA THR A 78 -14.26 -4.57 -15.50
C THR A 78 -13.61 -3.24 -15.89
N ARG A 79 -12.27 -3.16 -15.86
CA ARG A 79 -11.48 -2.03 -16.43
C ARG A 79 -10.90 -2.46 -17.77
N SER A 80 -11.17 -1.71 -18.84
CA SER A 80 -10.61 -1.95 -20.19
C SER A 80 -10.74 -3.41 -20.67
N GLY A 81 -11.90 -4.02 -20.44
CA GLY A 81 -12.19 -5.43 -20.81
C GLY A 81 -11.57 -6.50 -19.90
N LYS A 82 -10.84 -6.12 -18.85
CA LYS A 82 -10.28 -7.06 -17.86
C LYS A 82 -11.10 -7.03 -16.56
N PRO A 83 -11.44 -8.18 -15.96
CA PRO A 83 -12.03 -8.22 -14.63
C PRO A 83 -11.13 -7.53 -13.60
N VAL A 84 -11.74 -6.75 -12.71
CA VAL A 84 -11.05 -6.09 -11.59
C VAL A 84 -11.74 -6.37 -10.28
N LYS A 85 -10.98 -6.32 -9.19
CA LYS A 85 -11.51 -6.41 -7.82
C LYS A 85 -10.92 -5.32 -6.92
N ALA A 86 -11.75 -4.80 -6.03
CA ALA A 86 -11.34 -3.92 -4.96
C ALA A 86 -12.09 -4.30 -3.68
N ASN A 87 -11.42 -4.25 -2.53
CA ASN A 87 -12.09 -4.39 -1.25
C ASN A 87 -12.73 -3.04 -0.90
N VAL A 88 -13.95 -3.07 -0.38
CA VAL A 88 -14.66 -1.88 0.09
C VAL A 88 -14.97 -2.07 1.56
N HIS A 89 -14.49 -1.11 2.34
CA HIS A 89 -14.39 -1.19 3.78
C HIS A 89 -15.31 -0.13 4.37
N VAL A 90 -16.39 -0.54 5.04
CA VAL A 90 -17.41 0.37 5.59
C VAL A 90 -17.45 0.27 7.12
N ILE A 91 -17.53 1.41 7.81
CA ILE A 91 -18.16 1.49 9.14
C ILE A 91 -19.51 2.16 8.95
N ARG A 92 -20.59 1.45 9.28
CA ARG A 92 -21.96 1.95 9.22
C ARG A 92 -22.39 2.37 10.62
N VAL A 93 -22.86 3.61 10.75
CA VAL A 93 -23.26 4.23 12.02
C VAL A 93 -24.72 4.64 11.97
N ASP A 94 -25.53 4.14 12.90
CA ASP A 94 -26.95 4.49 13.06
C ASP A 94 -27.08 5.70 14.00
N LEU A 95 -27.30 6.88 13.41
CA LEU A 95 -27.46 8.14 14.14
C LEU A 95 -28.73 8.20 15.00
N THR A 96 -29.68 7.28 14.85
CA THR A 96 -30.83 7.18 15.77
C THR A 96 -30.50 6.45 17.07
N HIS A 97 -29.37 5.74 17.13
CA HIS A 97 -28.98 4.98 18.32
C HIS A 97 -28.32 5.91 19.36
N PRO A 98 -28.88 6.08 20.58
CA PRO A 98 -28.50 7.16 21.49
C PRO A 98 -27.03 7.08 21.94
N TYR A 99 -26.48 5.86 22.01
CA TYR A 99 -25.15 5.58 22.54
C TYR A 99 -24.00 5.66 21.53
N VAL A 100 -24.26 5.99 20.27
CA VAL A 100 -23.20 6.28 19.30
C VAL A 100 -23.21 7.76 18.94
N ARG A 101 -22.02 8.33 18.70
CA ARG A 101 -21.84 9.66 18.11
C ARG A 101 -20.62 9.66 17.19
N LEU A 102 -20.60 10.61 16.26
CA LEU A 102 -19.42 10.94 15.46
C LEU A 102 -18.81 12.25 15.98
N ASP A 103 -17.50 12.39 15.86
CA ASP A 103 -16.80 13.65 16.09
C ASP A 103 -15.62 13.79 15.13
N ALA A 104 -15.15 15.01 14.89
CA ALA A 104 -13.87 15.21 14.23
C ALA A 104 -12.74 14.86 15.21
N ILE A 105 -11.72 14.14 14.75
CA ILE A 105 -10.49 13.87 15.50
C ILE A 105 -9.35 14.65 14.86
N SER A 106 -8.77 15.62 15.57
CA SER A 106 -7.67 16.44 15.07
C SER A 106 -6.31 15.75 15.19
N GLY A 107 -5.29 16.35 14.58
CA GLY A 107 -3.88 16.03 14.73
C GLY A 107 -3.34 16.04 16.17
N SER A 108 -2.03 15.84 16.32
CA SER A 108 -1.37 15.48 17.57
C SER A 108 -1.77 16.39 18.75
N GLY A 109 -2.44 15.81 19.76
CA GLY A 109 -2.92 16.52 20.94
C GLY A 109 -4.25 17.26 20.77
N GLY A 110 -5.02 17.00 19.70
CA GLY A 110 -6.28 17.70 19.42
C GLY A 110 -6.11 18.98 18.59
N THR A 111 -4.99 19.13 17.89
CA THR A 111 -4.50 20.42 17.38
C THR A 111 -4.50 20.55 15.86
N VAL A 112 -4.38 21.80 15.39
CA VAL A 112 -4.08 22.21 14.02
C VAL A 112 -2.61 22.62 13.94
N GLY A 113 -1.94 22.30 12.83
CA GLY A 113 -0.52 22.61 12.64
C GLY A 113 0.44 21.47 13.01
N LYS A 114 -0.08 20.30 13.42
CA LYS A 114 0.73 19.13 13.79
C LYS A 114 0.01 17.81 13.45
N LEU A 115 0.33 17.28 12.27
CA LEU A 115 -0.27 16.04 11.72
C LEU A 115 -0.11 14.83 12.66
N SER A 116 -0.99 13.83 12.53
CA SER A 116 -0.83 12.52 13.18
C SER A 116 -1.54 11.39 12.42
N SER A 117 -1.20 10.13 12.72
CA SER A 117 -1.90 8.99 12.10
C SER A 117 -3.30 8.83 12.70
N VAL A 118 -4.26 8.31 11.91
CA VAL A 118 -5.65 8.08 12.35
C VAL A 118 -5.70 7.20 13.61
N MET A 119 -4.83 6.19 13.70
CA MET A 119 -4.67 5.37 14.91
C MET A 119 -4.34 6.19 16.16
N ASN A 120 -3.41 7.15 16.06
CA ASN A 120 -2.99 7.97 17.20
C ASN A 120 -4.06 9.00 17.57
N MET A 121 -4.69 9.63 16.57
CA MET A 121 -5.80 10.57 16.79
C MET A 121 -7.00 9.87 17.46
N ALA A 122 -7.40 8.69 16.97
CA ALA A 122 -8.49 7.90 17.51
C ALA A 122 -8.20 7.42 18.95
N LYS A 123 -6.97 6.94 19.23
CA LYS A 123 -6.53 6.59 20.59
C LYS A 123 -6.56 7.78 21.54
N ALA A 124 -6.03 8.93 21.12
CA ALA A 124 -5.97 10.14 21.95
C ALA A 124 -7.36 10.71 22.27
N ALA A 125 -8.30 10.62 21.32
CA ALA A 125 -9.68 11.07 21.51
C ALA A 125 -10.57 10.08 22.29
N GLY A 126 -10.16 8.81 22.42
CA GLY A 126 -11.00 7.74 22.98
C GLY A 126 -12.07 7.21 22.02
N ALA A 127 -11.82 7.28 20.71
CA ALA A 127 -12.69 6.71 19.69
C ALA A 127 -12.60 5.17 19.66
N VAL A 128 -13.70 4.51 19.29
CA VAL A 128 -13.79 3.04 19.10
C VAL A 128 -13.64 2.62 17.63
N GLY A 129 -13.51 3.59 16.73
CA GLY A 129 -13.16 3.40 15.32
C GLY A 129 -13.05 4.74 14.61
N GLY A 130 -12.69 4.75 13.33
CA GLY A 130 -12.64 5.97 12.53
C GLY A 130 -11.86 5.87 11.23
N ILE A 131 -11.91 6.95 10.44
CA ILE A 131 -11.20 7.10 9.16
C ILE A 131 -10.51 8.47 9.06
N ASN A 132 -9.58 8.64 8.11
CA ASN A 132 -9.06 9.96 7.72
C ASN A 132 -10.15 10.83 7.06
N ALA A 133 -9.99 12.16 7.05
CA ALA A 133 -11.01 13.08 6.53
C ALA A 133 -10.47 14.17 5.58
N ASP A 134 -10.10 15.35 6.10
CA ASP A 134 -9.79 16.52 5.28
C ASP A 134 -8.60 16.33 4.34
N PHE A 135 -8.68 16.96 3.17
CA PHE A 135 -7.49 17.40 2.44
C PHE A 135 -6.80 18.52 3.23
N PHE A 136 -5.47 18.53 3.24
CA PHE A 136 -4.69 19.43 4.09
C PHE A 136 -3.48 20.02 3.37
N VAL A 137 -2.92 21.11 3.91
CA VAL A 137 -1.77 21.81 3.31
C VAL A 137 -0.47 21.08 3.61
N THR A 138 -0.13 20.11 2.75
CA THR A 138 1.05 19.24 2.88
C THR A 138 2.40 19.98 2.88
N GLY A 139 2.48 21.14 2.25
CA GLY A 139 3.73 21.91 2.11
C GLY A 139 4.12 22.82 3.27
N THR A 140 3.26 22.99 4.31
CA THR A 140 3.57 23.81 5.49
C THR A 140 3.10 23.14 6.79
N GLU A 141 2.33 23.82 7.63
CA GLU A 141 1.95 23.34 8.97
C GLU A 141 0.87 22.24 8.93
N GLY A 142 0.25 21.99 7.76
CA GLY A 142 -0.70 20.90 7.61
C GLY A 142 -2.10 21.19 8.15
N SER A 143 -2.60 22.43 8.07
CA SER A 143 -4.00 22.69 8.44
C SER A 143 -4.97 21.96 7.50
N PRO A 144 -6.18 21.60 7.97
CA PRO A 144 -7.31 21.24 7.11
C PRO A 144 -7.60 22.32 6.08
N MET A 145 -8.09 21.93 4.90
CA MET A 145 -8.56 22.84 3.85
C MET A 145 -10.05 23.17 4.00
N GLY A 146 -10.84 22.27 4.58
CA GLY A 146 -12.24 22.49 4.90
C GLY A 146 -12.45 23.15 6.26
N ALA A 147 -13.73 23.25 6.63
CA ALA A 147 -14.13 23.62 7.97
C ALA A 147 -13.95 22.42 8.89
N GLN A 148 -13.25 22.59 10.02
CA GLN A 148 -13.25 21.60 11.10
C GLN A 148 -14.05 22.13 12.28
N VAL A 149 -15.09 21.41 12.67
CA VAL A 149 -15.78 21.58 13.95
C VAL A 149 -15.61 20.29 14.76
N THR A 150 -15.24 20.40 16.03
CA THR A 150 -15.26 19.29 16.99
C THR A 150 -15.91 19.75 18.28
N GLN A 151 -16.74 18.90 18.90
CA GLN A 151 -17.49 19.23 20.12
C GLN A 151 -18.33 20.54 20.01
N GLY A 152 -18.69 20.95 18.79
CA GLY A 152 -19.34 22.24 18.51
C GLY A 152 -18.45 23.49 18.56
N GLN A 153 -17.13 23.35 18.58
CA GLN A 153 -16.17 24.44 18.47
C GLN A 153 -15.55 24.49 17.07
N LEU A 154 -15.51 25.67 16.45
CA LEU A 154 -14.86 25.88 15.15
C LEU A 154 -13.33 25.88 15.33
N VAL A 155 -12.70 24.77 14.96
CA VAL A 155 -11.26 24.54 15.08
C VAL A 155 -10.48 25.11 13.89
N SER A 156 -11.02 25.00 12.67
CA SER A 156 -10.50 25.70 11.50
C SER A 156 -11.63 26.16 10.59
N SER A 157 -11.50 27.35 10.01
CA SER A 157 -12.46 27.84 9.01
C SER A 157 -12.16 27.25 7.63
N PRO A 158 -13.17 27.10 6.76
CA PRO A 158 -12.94 26.63 5.40
C PRO A 158 -12.11 27.64 4.59
N MET A 159 -11.13 27.15 3.85
CA MET A 159 -10.34 27.98 2.95
C MET A 159 -11.21 28.55 1.82
N LYS A 160 -10.86 29.73 1.30
CA LYS A 160 -11.51 30.34 0.13
C LYS A 160 -11.15 29.56 -1.15
N LEU A 161 -11.81 28.42 -1.33
CA LEU A 161 -11.66 27.46 -2.43
C LEU A 161 -13.04 27.11 -3.01
N ASN A 162 -13.12 26.95 -4.32
CA ASN A 162 -14.38 26.71 -5.04
C ASN A 162 -14.76 25.22 -5.04
N GLY A 163 -16.03 24.91 -4.82
CA GLY A 163 -16.55 23.56 -4.99
C GLY A 163 -16.11 22.53 -3.93
N MET A 164 -15.47 22.98 -2.83
CA MET A 164 -15.12 22.15 -1.68
C MET A 164 -16.38 21.82 -0.87
N TYR A 165 -16.75 20.55 -0.80
CA TYR A 165 -17.80 20.05 0.08
C TYR A 165 -17.27 19.65 1.46
N MET A 166 -18.12 19.76 2.47
CA MET A 166 -17.88 19.34 3.85
C MET A 166 -18.93 18.31 4.26
N PHE A 167 -18.61 17.48 5.25
CA PHE A 167 -19.54 16.60 5.95
C PHE A 167 -19.66 17.07 7.40
N GLY A 168 -20.89 17.15 7.92
CA GLY A 168 -21.13 17.52 9.31
C GLY A 168 -22.29 16.76 9.95
N ILE A 169 -22.27 16.69 11.27
CA ILE A 169 -23.37 16.22 12.12
C ILE A 169 -23.87 17.41 12.94
N THR A 170 -25.15 17.74 12.83
CA THR A 170 -25.80 18.79 13.63
C THR A 170 -26.05 18.33 15.07
N LYS A 171 -26.27 19.27 16.00
CA LYS A 171 -26.63 19.00 17.41
C LYS A 171 -27.90 18.16 17.57
N ASP A 172 -28.82 18.22 16.61
CA ASP A 172 -30.01 17.34 16.52
C ASP A 172 -29.75 16.02 15.76
N ARG A 173 -28.47 15.63 15.66
CA ARG A 173 -27.96 14.35 15.13
C ARG A 173 -28.30 14.09 13.65
N LYS A 174 -28.46 15.14 12.83
CA LYS A 174 -28.70 14.99 11.39
C LYS A 174 -27.37 15.09 10.61
N PRO A 175 -27.14 14.21 9.63
CA PRO A 175 -26.00 14.34 8.74
C PRO A 175 -26.28 15.37 7.65
N VAL A 176 -25.29 16.19 7.33
CA VAL A 176 -25.33 17.14 6.20
C VAL A 176 -24.08 17.01 5.34
N ILE A 177 -24.26 17.18 4.04
CA ILE A 177 -23.19 17.41 3.06
C ILE A 177 -23.56 18.65 2.25
N ASP A 178 -22.78 19.71 2.39
CA ASP A 178 -22.94 21.00 1.72
C ASP A 178 -21.56 21.67 1.55
N MET A 179 -21.49 22.74 0.77
CA MET A 179 -20.33 23.63 0.72
C MET A 179 -20.56 24.80 1.66
N TYR A 180 -19.56 25.15 2.48
CA TYR A 180 -19.62 26.27 3.42
C TYR A 180 -18.51 27.28 3.13
N THR A 181 -18.85 28.58 3.19
CA THR A 181 -17.86 29.67 3.20
C THR A 181 -17.80 30.33 4.58
N PHE A 182 -16.68 30.95 4.92
CA PHE A 182 -16.50 31.69 6.16
C PHE A 182 -16.80 33.19 5.95
N GLU A 183 -17.51 33.79 6.91
CA GLU A 183 -17.64 35.24 7.03
C GLU A 183 -17.35 35.66 8.48
N GLY A 184 -16.58 36.72 8.67
CA GLY A 184 -16.37 37.31 9.99
C GLY A 184 -15.84 38.74 9.95
N SER A 185 -15.79 39.36 11.11
CA SER A 185 -15.36 40.74 11.32
C SER A 185 -14.64 40.90 12.66
N ILE A 186 -13.64 41.78 12.67
CA ILE A 186 -13.01 42.31 13.88
C ILE A 186 -13.48 43.75 14.06
N THR A 187 -14.07 44.07 15.22
CA THR A 187 -14.61 45.40 15.53
C THR A 187 -13.88 45.99 16.74
N ALA A 188 -13.29 47.16 16.55
CA ALA A 188 -12.55 47.91 17.57
C ALA A 188 -13.48 48.70 18.49
N ALA A 189 -12.94 49.18 19.62
CA ALA A 189 -13.69 49.93 20.62
C ALA A 189 -14.28 51.25 20.11
N ASP A 190 -13.73 51.83 19.03
CA ASP A 190 -14.27 53.01 18.34
C ASP A 190 -15.44 52.69 17.37
N GLY A 191 -15.81 51.42 17.25
CA GLY A 191 -16.86 50.92 16.34
C GLY A 191 -16.37 50.63 14.91
N SER A 192 -15.11 50.90 14.59
CA SER A 192 -14.53 50.61 13.28
C SER A 192 -14.34 49.09 13.11
N SER A 193 -14.64 48.57 11.92
CA SER A 193 -14.67 47.13 11.67
C SER A 193 -13.90 46.72 10.41
N PHE A 194 -13.25 45.56 10.45
CA PHE A 194 -12.48 45.00 9.34
C PHE A 194 -12.77 43.50 9.14
N PRO A 195 -12.91 42.99 7.90
CA PRO A 195 -13.19 41.57 7.66
C PRO A 195 -12.14 40.59 8.21
N LEU A 196 -12.61 39.58 8.95
CA LEU A 196 -11.84 38.41 9.35
C LEU A 196 -11.97 37.36 8.23
N ALA A 197 -10.86 36.91 7.66
CA ALA A 197 -10.85 35.99 6.51
C ALA A 197 -10.76 34.51 6.89
N GLY A 198 -10.36 34.17 8.11
CA GLY A 198 -10.35 32.78 8.57
C GLY A 198 -9.75 32.57 9.96
N ILE A 199 -9.76 31.31 10.38
CA ILE A 199 -9.35 30.79 11.69
C ILE A 199 -8.44 29.57 11.47
N ASN A 200 -7.24 29.59 12.04
CA ASN A 200 -6.27 28.48 12.08
C ASN A 200 -5.93 27.85 10.70
N ASN A 201 -5.91 28.64 9.61
CA ASN A 201 -5.55 28.15 8.29
C ASN A 201 -4.06 28.31 7.98
N SER A 202 -3.41 27.25 7.49
CA SER A 202 -2.09 27.34 6.82
C SER A 202 -2.13 28.27 5.59
N THR A 203 -0.96 28.62 5.05
CA THR A 203 -0.89 29.39 3.79
C THR A 203 -1.49 28.63 2.61
N TYR A 204 -2.42 29.25 1.91
CA TYR A 204 -2.97 28.75 0.64
C TYR A 204 -3.11 29.86 -0.42
N ARG A 205 -3.46 29.46 -1.65
CA ARG A 205 -3.84 30.35 -2.76
C ARG A 205 -5.35 30.37 -2.91
N THR A 206 -5.97 31.55 -2.92
CA THR A 206 -7.43 31.67 -2.99
C THR A 206 -7.97 31.34 -4.37
N GLU A 207 -9.18 30.79 -4.45
CA GLU A 207 -9.92 30.61 -5.70
C GLU A 207 -11.13 31.59 -5.75
N PRO A 208 -11.53 32.11 -6.92
CA PRO A 208 -10.86 31.99 -8.22
C PRO A 208 -9.66 32.96 -8.37
N ASP A 209 -9.48 33.91 -7.45
CA ASP A 209 -8.60 35.07 -7.61
C ASP A 209 -7.10 34.75 -7.75
N ASN A 210 -6.69 33.52 -7.40
CA ASN A 210 -5.29 33.11 -7.23
C ASN A 210 -4.53 34.11 -6.34
N GLY A 211 -5.17 34.55 -5.25
CA GLY A 211 -4.61 35.50 -4.30
C GLY A 211 -3.73 34.82 -3.24
N TYR A 212 -2.87 35.60 -2.57
CA TYR A 212 -2.19 35.14 -1.37
C TYR A 212 -3.16 35.23 -0.18
N SER A 213 -3.54 34.07 0.40
CA SER A 213 -4.53 33.94 1.48
C SER A 213 -4.47 35.01 2.56
N HIS A 214 -3.27 35.33 3.08
CA HIS A 214 -3.05 36.24 4.21
C HIS A 214 -2.68 37.68 3.80
N ALA A 215 -2.72 38.04 2.52
CA ALA A 215 -2.40 39.39 2.09
C ALA A 215 -3.59 40.37 2.28
N ASN A 216 -3.34 41.54 2.85
CA ASN A 216 -4.33 42.61 3.04
C ASN A 216 -5.55 42.25 3.92
N THR A 217 -5.41 41.28 4.82
CA THR A 217 -6.52 40.74 5.62
C THR A 217 -6.10 40.30 7.03
N ILE A 218 -7.06 39.89 7.86
CA ILE A 218 -6.87 39.37 9.22
C ILE A 218 -7.21 37.86 9.23
N TYR A 219 -6.37 37.06 9.88
CA TYR A 219 -6.70 35.70 10.32
C TYR A 219 -6.61 35.60 11.84
N MET A 220 -7.45 34.77 12.45
CA MET A 220 -7.42 34.47 13.89
C MET A 220 -6.69 33.15 14.13
N TYR A 221 -5.86 33.12 15.18
CA TYR A 221 -5.18 31.93 15.65
C TYR A 221 -5.56 31.68 17.10
N THR A 222 -6.19 30.54 17.37
CA THR A 222 -6.64 30.13 18.71
C THR A 222 -5.68 29.10 19.30
N SER A 223 -5.89 28.70 20.56
CA SER A 223 -5.11 27.66 21.24
C SER A 223 -5.08 26.30 20.53
N ALA A 224 -5.98 26.05 19.56
CA ALA A 224 -5.92 24.88 18.70
C ALA A 224 -4.73 24.91 17.72
N TRP A 225 -4.15 26.08 17.40
CA TRP A 225 -2.95 26.19 16.57
C TRP A 225 -1.67 25.96 17.37
N VAL A 226 -0.93 24.91 17.03
CA VAL A 226 0.38 24.58 17.64
C VAL A 226 1.54 24.55 16.64
N GLY A 227 1.35 25.10 15.44
CA GLY A 227 2.46 25.36 14.52
C GLY A 227 3.47 26.34 15.16
N ASN A 228 4.77 26.03 15.05
CA ASN A 228 5.86 26.79 15.68
C ASN A 228 5.84 28.30 15.36
N GLU A 229 5.40 28.64 14.15
CA GLU A 229 5.02 29.99 13.74
C GLU A 229 3.61 29.98 13.15
N ARG A 230 3.03 31.16 12.95
CA ARG A 230 1.82 31.35 12.13
C ARG A 230 2.22 31.69 10.68
N PRO A 231 1.41 31.35 9.67
CA PRO A 231 1.83 31.26 8.27
C PRO A 231 2.55 32.48 7.74
N LYS A 232 3.74 32.25 7.18
CA LYS A 232 4.64 33.28 6.68
C LYS A 232 5.00 32.99 5.23
N ASN A 233 4.86 34.00 4.38
CA ASN A 233 5.24 33.95 2.97
C ASN A 233 5.91 35.28 2.60
N ALA A 234 6.74 35.30 1.56
CA ALA A 234 7.36 36.53 1.06
C ALA A 234 6.35 37.66 0.79
N ALA A 235 5.14 37.33 0.32
CA ALA A 235 4.07 38.30 0.03
C ALA A 235 3.41 38.95 1.27
N TYR A 236 3.71 38.46 2.47
CA TYR A 236 3.18 38.97 3.75
C TYR A 236 4.14 38.69 4.92
N ALA A 237 5.45 38.86 4.68
CA ALA A 237 6.51 38.47 5.61
C ALA A 237 6.59 39.36 6.87
N THR A 238 6.00 40.56 6.82
CA THR A 238 5.96 41.56 7.90
C THR A 238 4.53 41.73 8.43
N PRO A 239 4.05 40.82 9.30
CA PRO A 239 2.71 40.90 9.87
C PRO A 239 2.63 42.03 10.90
N THR A 240 1.41 42.47 11.23
CA THR A 240 1.10 43.05 12.53
C THR A 240 0.23 42.06 13.27
N GLU A 241 0.65 41.64 14.45
CA GLU A 241 -0.08 40.68 15.28
C GLU A 241 -0.63 41.32 16.55
N VAL A 242 -1.81 40.86 16.98
CA VAL A 242 -2.51 41.36 18.16
C VAL A 242 -2.89 40.19 19.05
N LEU A 243 -2.40 40.16 20.28
CA LEU A 243 -2.80 39.22 21.32
C LEU A 243 -4.03 39.77 22.04
N VAL A 244 -5.08 38.97 22.12
CA VAL A 244 -6.34 39.29 22.79
C VAL A 244 -6.65 38.20 23.81
N ARG A 245 -7.00 38.57 25.05
CA ARG A 245 -7.52 37.65 26.08
C ARG A 245 -8.76 38.22 26.72
N GLY A 246 -9.77 37.37 26.94
CA GLY A 246 -11.06 37.81 27.49
C GLY A 246 -11.72 38.96 26.71
N GLY A 247 -11.42 39.10 25.41
CA GLY A 247 -11.88 40.21 24.57
C GLY A 247 -11.09 41.52 24.72
N ILE A 248 -10.03 41.57 25.51
CA ILE A 248 -9.16 42.74 25.72
C ILE A 248 -7.83 42.57 25.00
N VAL A 249 -7.36 43.63 24.34
CA VAL A 249 -6.05 43.67 23.67
C VAL A 249 -4.92 43.75 24.69
N GLU A 250 -4.10 42.71 24.77
CA GLU A 250 -2.96 42.62 25.70
C GLU A 250 -1.65 43.12 25.07
N GLN A 251 -1.44 42.82 23.78
CA GLN A 251 -0.21 43.15 23.07
C GLN A 251 -0.49 43.42 21.58
N ILE A 252 0.17 44.45 21.03
CA ILE A 252 0.29 44.67 19.58
C ILE A 252 1.78 44.52 19.21
N SER A 253 2.06 43.79 18.14
CA SER A 253 3.41 43.51 17.64
C SER A 253 3.50 43.83 16.16
N GLU A 254 4.14 44.95 15.82
CA GLU A 254 4.34 45.38 14.45
C GLU A 254 5.58 44.77 13.79
N GLY A 255 5.46 44.40 12.52
CA GLY A 255 6.53 43.88 11.66
C GLY A 255 7.00 42.46 12.01
N LYS A 256 6.61 41.91 13.16
CA LYS A 256 7.08 40.62 13.70
C LYS A 256 5.95 39.86 14.40
N ALA A 257 6.06 38.54 14.42
CA ALA A 257 5.13 37.67 15.14
C ALA A 257 5.32 37.73 16.67
N ILE A 258 4.24 37.51 17.41
CA ILE A 258 4.24 37.32 18.87
C ILE A 258 4.76 35.91 19.18
N GLY A 259 5.72 35.77 20.11
CA GLY A 259 6.28 34.46 20.43
C GLY A 259 5.27 33.52 21.11
N GLY A 260 5.34 32.22 20.80
CA GLY A 260 4.54 31.19 21.47
C GLY A 260 3.20 30.86 20.80
N ALA A 261 2.50 29.90 21.40
CA ALA A 261 1.15 29.48 21.02
C ALA A 261 0.11 30.51 21.50
N PRO A 262 -1.03 30.67 20.78
CA PRO A 262 -2.13 31.49 21.28
C PRO A 262 -2.69 30.93 22.59
N PRO A 263 -3.12 31.80 23.53
CA PRO A 263 -3.54 31.37 24.86
C PRO A 263 -4.91 30.67 24.83
N ALA A 264 -5.21 29.85 25.84
CA ALA A 264 -6.47 29.10 25.94
C ALA A 264 -7.70 30.00 26.17
N ASP A 265 -7.50 31.16 26.81
CA ASP A 265 -8.49 32.18 27.14
C ASP A 265 -8.53 33.35 26.13
N GLY A 266 -7.99 33.13 24.92
CA GLY A 266 -7.83 34.19 23.93
C GLY A 266 -7.40 33.73 22.53
N TYR A 267 -6.85 34.65 21.76
CA TYR A 267 -6.38 34.42 20.39
C TYR A 267 -5.31 35.43 19.98
N ILE A 268 -4.59 35.10 18.91
CA ILE A 268 -3.71 36.02 18.20
C ILE A 268 -4.33 36.34 16.84
N LEU A 269 -4.63 37.61 16.58
CA LEU A 269 -4.92 38.09 15.23
C LEU A 269 -3.62 38.28 14.47
N ARG A 270 -3.56 37.79 13.23
CA ARG A 270 -2.47 37.99 12.28
C ARG A 270 -2.98 38.83 11.12
N SER A 271 -2.48 40.06 11.00
CA SER A 271 -2.89 41.02 9.99
C SER A 271 -1.74 41.42 9.05
N HIS A 272 -2.06 41.81 7.82
CA HIS A 272 -1.08 42.30 6.85
C HIS A 272 -1.66 43.43 5.97
N GLY A 273 -0.80 44.30 5.44
CA GLY A 273 -1.17 45.35 4.49
C GLY A 273 -2.29 46.25 5.02
N LYS A 274 -3.39 46.37 4.27
CA LYS A 274 -4.58 47.15 4.68
C LYS A 274 -5.11 46.77 6.07
N ALA A 275 -5.07 45.49 6.44
CA ALA A 275 -5.52 45.04 7.75
C ALA A 275 -4.56 45.45 8.88
N ALA A 276 -3.25 45.40 8.62
CA ALA A 276 -2.26 45.92 9.57
C ALA A 276 -2.41 47.44 9.77
N GLN A 277 -2.80 48.16 8.72
CA GLN A 277 -3.12 49.59 8.81
C GLN A 277 -4.37 49.83 9.68
N PHE A 278 -5.45 49.05 9.50
CA PHE A 278 -6.62 49.10 10.39
C PHE A 278 -6.26 48.88 11.87
N ILE A 279 -5.37 47.92 12.18
CA ILE A 279 -4.89 47.72 13.56
C ILE A 279 -4.19 48.99 14.10
N ARG A 280 -3.31 49.63 13.32
CA ARG A 280 -2.65 50.89 13.72
C ARG A 280 -3.65 52.01 13.97
N ASP A 281 -4.62 52.17 13.08
CA ASP A 281 -5.52 53.31 13.10
C ASP A 281 -6.54 53.18 14.25
N HIS A 282 -7.05 51.97 14.52
CA HIS A 282 -8.25 51.79 15.35
C HIS A 282 -8.07 50.94 16.63
N VAL A 283 -6.97 50.19 16.80
CA VAL A 283 -6.83 49.26 17.95
C VAL A 283 -5.76 49.74 18.92
N ARG A 284 -6.06 49.76 20.23
CA ARG A 284 -5.08 50.05 21.30
C ARG A 284 -5.00 48.92 22.34
N ILE A 285 -3.90 48.88 23.08
CA ILE A 285 -3.72 47.98 24.22
C ILE A 285 -4.63 48.42 25.37
N GLY A 286 -5.30 47.47 26.02
CA GLY A 286 -6.27 47.69 27.09
C GLY A 286 -7.72 47.90 26.63
N GLU A 287 -7.95 48.06 25.33
CA GLU A 287 -9.30 48.23 24.76
C GLU A 287 -9.98 46.88 24.46
N GLN A 288 -11.32 46.92 24.39
CA GLN A 288 -12.11 45.79 23.89
C GLN A 288 -11.95 45.62 22.38
N LEU A 289 -11.86 44.36 21.94
CA LEU A 289 -11.84 43.98 20.54
C LEU A 289 -12.81 42.81 20.32
N GLN A 290 -13.92 43.06 19.63
CA GLN A 290 -14.92 42.04 19.33
C GLN A 290 -14.52 41.29 18.05
N ALA A 291 -14.76 39.97 18.04
CA ALA A 291 -14.61 39.12 16.87
C ALA A 291 -15.88 38.31 16.65
N ASP A 292 -16.57 38.58 15.55
CA ASP A 292 -17.80 37.90 15.15
C ASP A 292 -17.55 37.06 13.90
N TYR A 293 -18.05 35.83 13.85
CA TYR A 293 -17.90 34.98 12.68
C TYR A 293 -18.98 33.91 12.57
N ARG A 294 -19.17 33.39 11.36
CA ARG A 294 -20.18 32.39 10.98
C ARG A 294 -19.75 31.60 9.75
N LEU A 295 -20.36 30.43 9.56
CA LEU A 295 -20.36 29.74 8.28
C LEU A 295 -21.58 30.21 7.46
N ILE A 296 -21.46 30.22 6.13
CA ILE A 296 -22.56 30.46 5.21
C ILE A 296 -22.75 29.21 4.36
N SER A 297 -23.94 28.61 4.42
CA SER A 297 -24.31 27.46 3.57
C SER A 297 -24.47 27.94 2.12
N ARG A 298 -23.76 27.31 1.18
CA ARG A 298 -23.85 27.67 -0.25
C ARG A 298 -25.10 27.10 -0.93
N THR A 299 -25.73 26.08 -0.35
CA THR A 299 -27.03 25.57 -0.84
C THR A 299 -28.19 26.48 -0.42
N SER A 300 -28.21 27.00 0.82
CA SER A 300 -29.33 27.82 1.34
C SER A 300 -29.10 29.34 1.28
N GLY A 301 -27.84 29.77 1.14
CA GLY A 301 -27.44 31.19 1.26
C GLY A 301 -27.53 31.74 2.68
N GLN A 302 -27.84 30.92 3.69
CA GLN A 302 -28.07 31.37 5.06
C GLN A 302 -26.82 31.28 5.94
N PRO A 303 -26.68 32.20 6.91
CA PRO A 303 -25.82 32.03 8.08
C PRO A 303 -26.10 30.73 8.83
N VAL A 304 -25.03 30.06 9.26
CA VAL A 304 -25.04 28.90 10.13
C VAL A 304 -24.00 29.11 11.23
N ASP A 305 -24.45 29.03 12.47
CA ASP A 305 -23.58 29.04 13.65
C ASP A 305 -22.79 27.71 13.70
N PRO A 306 -21.43 27.74 13.76
CA PRO A 306 -20.63 26.53 13.95
C PRO A 306 -21.05 25.69 15.16
N ALA A 307 -21.55 26.30 16.24
CA ALA A 307 -22.00 25.61 17.45
C ALA A 307 -23.31 24.80 17.26
N SER A 308 -24.01 25.00 16.13
CA SER A 308 -25.13 24.15 15.72
C SER A 308 -24.70 22.75 15.24
N PHE A 309 -23.41 22.53 15.04
CA PHE A 309 -22.82 21.22 14.75
C PHE A 309 -22.27 20.55 16.01
N ASP A 310 -22.35 19.22 16.10
CA ASP A 310 -21.44 18.46 16.95
C ASP A 310 -20.07 18.37 16.30
N MET A 311 -20.04 18.09 14.99
CA MET A 311 -18.81 18.01 14.22
C MET A 311 -18.96 18.43 12.75
N MET A 312 -17.85 18.83 12.15
CA MET A 312 -17.69 19.05 10.71
C MET A 312 -16.26 18.71 10.29
N VAL A 313 -16.11 18.14 9.11
CA VAL A 313 -14.83 17.94 8.41
C VAL A 313 -15.00 18.32 6.94
N GLY A 314 -13.92 18.77 6.30
CA GLY A 314 -13.86 18.92 4.85
C GLY A 314 -13.75 17.60 4.13
N GLY A 315 -14.26 17.58 2.90
CA GLY A 315 -13.89 16.64 1.85
C GLY A 315 -13.29 17.41 0.68
N HIS A 316 -13.65 17.03 -0.53
CA HIS A 316 -13.24 17.72 -1.76
C HIS A 316 -14.41 17.88 -2.73
N THR A 317 -14.74 16.83 -3.47
CA THR A 317 -15.87 16.83 -4.41
C THR A 317 -17.02 16.01 -3.88
N ILE A 318 -18.24 16.44 -4.16
CA ILE A 318 -19.41 15.55 -4.08
C ILE A 318 -19.20 14.34 -5.00
N LEU A 319 -19.63 13.17 -4.53
CA LEU A 319 -19.57 11.89 -5.25
C LEU A 319 -20.98 11.40 -5.57
N VAL A 320 -21.87 11.42 -4.59
CA VAL A 320 -23.26 10.96 -4.74
C VAL A 320 -24.19 12.10 -4.34
N ASP A 321 -25.20 12.34 -5.16
CA ASP A 321 -26.34 13.19 -4.81
C ASP A 321 -27.64 12.53 -5.26
N GLN A 322 -28.68 12.63 -4.44
CA GLN A 322 -29.98 11.98 -4.67
C GLN A 322 -29.90 10.49 -5.04
N GLY A 323 -28.97 9.76 -4.42
CA GLY A 323 -28.75 8.32 -4.64
C GLY A 323 -28.17 7.97 -6.02
N LYS A 324 -27.51 8.92 -6.68
CA LYS A 324 -26.92 8.77 -8.03
C LYS A 324 -25.51 9.38 -8.07
N PRO A 325 -24.63 8.93 -8.98
CA PRO A 325 -23.35 9.60 -9.23
C PRO A 325 -23.57 11.07 -9.60
N ALA A 326 -22.92 11.98 -8.87
CA ALA A 326 -22.97 13.42 -9.12
C ALA A 326 -21.87 13.88 -10.09
N SER A 327 -22.07 15.01 -10.74
CA SER A 327 -20.96 15.71 -11.42
C SER A 327 -19.97 16.23 -10.37
N PHE A 328 -18.66 16.05 -10.60
CA PHE A 328 -17.65 16.54 -9.66
C PHE A 328 -17.70 18.07 -9.54
N SER A 329 -17.71 18.59 -8.31
CA SER A 329 -17.90 20.02 -8.02
C SER A 329 -16.64 20.87 -8.20
N ARG A 330 -15.48 20.23 -8.35
CA ARG A 330 -14.18 20.85 -8.63
C ARG A 330 -13.28 19.86 -9.37
N SER A 331 -12.18 20.34 -9.95
CA SER A 331 -11.26 19.50 -10.72
C SER A 331 -10.70 18.34 -9.89
N ILE A 332 -10.81 17.13 -10.42
CA ILE A 332 -10.30 15.91 -9.77
C ILE A 332 -8.87 15.54 -10.20
N SER A 333 -8.22 16.33 -11.06
CA SER A 333 -6.88 16.01 -11.57
C SER A 333 -5.81 16.04 -10.47
N GLY A 334 -5.86 17.04 -9.59
CA GLY A 334 -4.93 17.17 -8.46
C GLY A 334 -5.05 16.09 -7.38
N ILE A 335 -6.10 15.26 -7.44
CA ILE A 335 -6.33 14.12 -6.54
C ILE A 335 -6.33 12.78 -7.32
N SER A 336 -5.77 12.79 -8.53
CA SER A 336 -5.72 11.70 -9.52
C SER A 336 -7.05 10.95 -9.61
N GLY A 337 -8.18 11.65 -9.70
CA GLY A 337 -9.50 11.02 -9.58
C GLY A 337 -9.85 10.05 -10.72
N ALA A 338 -9.12 10.11 -11.83
CA ALA A 338 -9.24 9.21 -12.98
C ALA A 338 -8.33 7.96 -12.91
N THR A 339 -7.42 7.88 -11.93
CA THR A 339 -6.61 6.68 -11.69
C THR A 339 -7.23 5.83 -10.58
N ASP A 340 -7.09 4.52 -10.68
CA ASP A 340 -7.34 3.62 -9.58
C ASP A 340 -6.27 3.82 -8.50
N ARG A 341 -6.72 4.10 -7.27
CA ARG A 341 -5.89 4.31 -6.06
C ARG A 341 -6.67 4.01 -4.78
N SER A 342 -6.01 4.05 -3.63
CA SER A 342 -6.68 4.08 -2.34
C SER A 342 -7.58 5.33 -2.20
N ARG A 343 -8.77 5.18 -1.58
CA ARG A 343 -9.79 6.23 -1.42
C ARG A 343 -10.47 6.20 -0.07
N SER A 344 -10.84 7.37 0.45
CA SER A 344 -11.80 7.51 1.54
C SER A 344 -13.01 8.37 1.13
N ALA A 345 -14.17 8.07 1.69
CA ALA A 345 -15.40 8.82 1.48
C ALA A 345 -16.32 8.75 2.71
N VAL A 346 -17.22 9.72 2.82
CA VAL A 346 -18.33 9.68 3.77
C VAL A 346 -19.64 10.02 3.08
N GLY A 347 -20.72 9.35 3.48
CA GLY A 347 -22.06 9.63 3.00
C GLY A 347 -23.14 9.19 3.97
N TYR A 348 -24.39 9.51 3.67
CA TYR A 348 -25.53 9.14 4.50
C TYR A 348 -26.73 8.62 3.70
N SER A 349 -27.59 7.82 4.33
CA SER A 349 -28.79 7.23 3.72
C SER A 349 -29.91 8.26 3.50
N LYS A 350 -30.91 7.93 2.66
CA LYS A 350 -31.96 8.88 2.24
C LYS A 350 -32.82 9.42 3.40
N ASP A 351 -32.98 8.63 4.46
CA ASP A 351 -33.67 8.97 5.70
C ASP A 351 -32.79 9.73 6.72
N GLY A 352 -31.51 9.94 6.41
CA GLY A 352 -30.53 10.55 7.33
C GLY A 352 -30.11 9.65 8.49
N ARG A 353 -30.61 8.41 8.58
CA ARG A 353 -30.39 7.51 9.71
C ARG A 353 -28.97 6.96 9.76
N HIS A 354 -28.45 6.49 8.63
CA HIS A 354 -27.16 5.81 8.58
C HIS A 354 -26.10 6.72 7.96
N VAL A 355 -24.94 6.81 8.61
CA VAL A 355 -23.70 7.31 8.02
C VAL A 355 -22.82 6.13 7.62
N PHE A 356 -22.13 6.27 6.50
CA PHE A 356 -21.21 5.30 5.94
C PHE A 356 -19.83 5.97 5.88
N LEU A 357 -18.91 5.51 6.74
CA LEU A 357 -17.48 5.85 6.65
C LEU A 357 -16.84 4.78 5.77
N VAL A 358 -16.33 5.16 4.59
CA VAL A 358 -15.91 4.21 3.55
C VAL A 358 -14.44 4.40 3.21
N THR A 359 -13.68 3.30 3.20
CA THR A 359 -12.33 3.22 2.64
C THR A 359 -12.24 2.15 1.55
N VAL A 360 -11.25 2.29 0.68
CA VAL A 360 -10.86 1.33 -0.37
C VAL A 360 -9.35 1.42 -0.49
N GLU A 361 -8.61 0.31 -0.38
CA GLU A 361 -7.16 0.27 -0.46
C GLU A 361 -6.65 -0.17 -1.85
N GLU A 362 -5.53 0.39 -2.30
CA GLU A 362 -4.71 -0.17 -3.40
C GLU A 362 -3.57 -0.99 -2.79
N TYR A 363 -3.89 -2.19 -2.29
CA TYR A 363 -2.90 -3.07 -1.67
C TYR A 363 -3.19 -4.56 -1.93
N GLY A 364 -2.11 -5.32 -2.19
CA GLY A 364 -2.16 -6.78 -2.37
C GLY A 364 -3.04 -7.21 -3.54
N SER A 365 -4.24 -7.67 -3.22
CA SER A 365 -5.26 -8.12 -4.20
C SER A 365 -6.26 -7.04 -4.59
N SER A 366 -6.39 -5.98 -3.79
CA SER A 366 -7.31 -4.88 -4.04
C SER A 366 -6.66 -3.87 -4.97
N GLN A 367 -7.31 -3.58 -6.09
CA GLN A 367 -6.77 -2.73 -7.16
C GLN A 367 -7.22 -1.27 -7.02
N GLY A 368 -7.55 -0.80 -5.80
CA GLY A 368 -8.06 0.56 -5.57
C GLY A 368 -9.33 0.89 -6.37
N MET A 369 -9.70 2.17 -6.40
CA MET A 369 -10.80 2.69 -7.23
C MET A 369 -10.50 4.07 -7.83
N THR A 370 -11.00 4.29 -9.05
CA THR A 370 -11.22 5.65 -9.56
C THR A 370 -12.38 6.30 -8.81
N LEU A 371 -12.50 7.64 -8.85
CA LEU A 371 -13.65 8.30 -8.23
C LEU A 371 -14.98 7.88 -8.87
N ALA A 372 -14.99 7.64 -10.19
CA ALA A 372 -16.19 7.18 -10.89
C ALA A 372 -16.66 5.79 -10.41
N GLU A 373 -15.72 4.88 -10.11
CA GLU A 373 -16.05 3.58 -9.52
C GLU A 373 -16.52 3.70 -8.06
N LEU A 374 -15.87 4.57 -7.29
CA LEU A 374 -16.27 4.87 -5.90
C LEU A 374 -17.70 5.43 -5.84
N GLN A 375 -18.13 6.26 -6.81
CA GLN A 375 -19.51 6.71 -6.92
C GLN A 375 -20.48 5.52 -7.07
N GLN A 376 -20.15 4.53 -7.90
CA GLN A 376 -20.98 3.33 -8.08
C GLN A 376 -20.99 2.47 -6.82
N ALA A 377 -19.85 2.32 -6.14
CA ALA A 377 -19.76 1.60 -4.88
C ALA A 377 -20.63 2.26 -3.78
N LEU A 378 -20.56 3.58 -3.63
CA LEU A 378 -21.39 4.33 -2.68
C LEU A 378 -22.90 4.20 -2.99
N VAL A 379 -23.29 4.25 -4.27
CA VAL A 379 -24.69 4.03 -4.68
C VAL A 379 -25.14 2.60 -4.38
N GLN A 380 -24.30 1.59 -4.59
CA GLN A 380 -24.61 0.19 -4.22
C GLN A 380 -24.72 -0.02 -2.70
N LEU A 381 -23.97 0.75 -1.90
CA LEU A 381 -24.10 0.79 -0.44
C LEU A 381 -25.38 1.50 0.07
N GLY A 382 -26.15 2.13 -0.82
CA GLY A 382 -27.36 2.87 -0.46
C GLY A 382 -27.14 4.31 0.04
N VAL A 383 -25.96 4.88 -0.25
CA VAL A 383 -25.67 6.29 0.04
C VAL A 383 -26.58 7.19 -0.81
N TRP A 384 -27.24 8.15 -0.16
CA TRP A 384 -28.10 9.14 -0.81
C TRP A 384 -27.36 10.42 -1.15
N LYS A 385 -26.51 10.91 -0.23
CA LYS A 385 -25.56 11.99 -0.49
C LYS A 385 -24.21 11.60 0.08
N GLY A 386 -23.13 11.82 -0.68
CA GLY A 386 -21.78 11.37 -0.31
C GLY A 386 -20.69 12.26 -0.92
N VAL A 387 -19.60 12.43 -0.18
CA VAL A 387 -18.47 13.31 -0.50
C VAL A 387 -17.15 12.53 -0.44
N ASN A 388 -16.22 12.89 -1.34
CA ASN A 388 -14.86 12.38 -1.35
C ASN A 388 -14.04 13.00 -0.21
N LEU A 389 -13.38 12.16 0.58
CA LEU A 389 -12.39 12.57 1.59
C LEU A 389 -10.97 12.39 1.02
N ASP A 390 -9.93 12.70 1.81
CA ASP A 390 -8.55 12.49 1.35
C ASP A 390 -8.24 11.01 1.06
N GLY A 391 -7.35 10.74 0.12
CA GLY A 391 -7.09 9.40 -0.43
C GLY A 391 -5.60 9.08 -0.53
N GLY A 392 -5.23 8.12 -1.40
CA GLY A 392 -3.83 7.67 -1.51
C GLY A 392 -3.30 7.14 -0.18
N GLY A 393 -2.06 7.48 0.19
CA GLY A 393 -1.44 7.02 1.44
C GLY A 393 -2.10 7.55 2.71
N SER A 394 -2.98 8.55 2.63
CA SER A 394 -3.83 8.99 3.75
C SER A 394 -4.93 7.98 4.09
N THR A 395 -5.35 7.15 3.13
CA THR A 395 -6.49 6.22 3.26
C THR A 395 -6.27 5.24 4.40
N THR A 396 -6.98 5.47 5.52
CA THR A 396 -6.80 4.69 6.74
C THR A 396 -8.14 4.45 7.41
N MET A 397 -8.37 3.22 7.87
CA MET A 397 -9.45 2.91 8.79
C MET A 397 -8.95 2.16 10.02
N VAL A 398 -9.44 2.54 11.18
CA VAL A 398 -9.17 1.90 12.46
C VAL A 398 -10.47 1.47 13.13
N GLU A 399 -10.42 0.37 13.88
CA GLU A 399 -11.56 -0.16 14.63
C GLU A 399 -11.11 -0.84 15.92
N ARG A 400 -12.02 -0.89 16.89
CA ARG A 400 -11.94 -1.73 18.08
C ARG A 400 -12.81 -2.97 17.81
N PRO A 401 -12.21 -4.15 17.56
CA PRO A 401 -12.95 -5.38 17.29
C PRO A 401 -13.88 -5.77 18.44
N LEU A 402 -14.84 -6.64 18.17
CA LEU A 402 -15.85 -7.02 19.16
C LEU A 402 -15.20 -7.67 20.40
N GLY A 403 -15.45 -7.09 21.57
CA GLY A 403 -14.89 -7.54 22.85
C GLY A 403 -13.41 -7.17 23.08
N GLU A 404 -12.75 -6.50 22.13
CA GLU A 404 -11.40 -5.96 22.35
C GLU A 404 -11.42 -4.59 23.02
N THR A 405 -10.33 -4.28 23.75
CA THR A 405 -10.12 -2.97 24.37
C THR A 405 -9.26 -2.04 23.51
N GLY A 406 -8.43 -2.60 22.61
CA GLY A 406 -7.50 -1.85 21.76
C GLY A 406 -8.01 -1.62 20.34
N LEU A 407 -7.66 -0.46 19.77
CA LEU A 407 -7.79 -0.17 18.34
C LEU A 407 -6.72 -0.91 17.52
N ARG A 408 -7.11 -1.47 16.36
CA ARG A 408 -6.23 -1.95 15.30
C ARG A 408 -6.54 -1.31 13.94
N LEU A 409 -5.64 -1.46 12.97
CA LEU A 409 -5.98 -1.21 11.57
C LEU A 409 -7.09 -2.19 11.14
N ALA A 410 -8.08 -1.69 10.42
CA ALA A 410 -9.16 -2.51 9.87
C ALA A 410 -8.72 -3.28 8.61
N HIS A 411 -7.77 -2.71 7.86
CA HIS A 411 -7.13 -3.27 6.66
C HIS A 411 -5.73 -2.64 6.49
N PRO A 412 -4.83 -3.22 5.66
CA PRO A 412 -3.58 -2.56 5.29
C PRO A 412 -3.82 -1.25 4.55
N THR A 413 -2.90 -0.30 4.70
CA THR A 413 -2.81 0.92 3.89
C THR A 413 -2.12 0.62 2.55
N GLU A 414 -2.01 1.63 1.68
CA GLU A 414 -1.15 1.61 0.48
C GLU A 414 0.33 1.25 0.80
N TYR A 415 0.75 1.44 2.05
CA TYR A 415 2.09 1.16 2.57
C TYR A 415 2.15 -0.07 3.50
N GLY A 416 1.14 -0.95 3.47
CA GLY A 416 1.05 -2.10 4.35
C GLY A 416 0.57 -1.70 5.75
N ASP A 417 1.41 -1.86 6.77
CA ASP A 417 1.03 -1.52 8.15
C ASP A 417 1.37 -0.06 8.54
N THR A 418 2.05 0.68 7.65
CA THR A 418 2.47 2.07 7.88
C THR A 418 1.36 3.06 7.55
N GLN A 419 1.07 4.00 8.46
CA GLN A 419 0.06 5.05 8.25
C GLN A 419 0.73 6.40 7.96
N ARG A 420 0.22 7.14 6.96
CA ARG A 420 0.56 8.56 6.77
C ARG A 420 0.04 9.39 7.96
N SER A 421 0.76 10.45 8.32
CA SER A 421 0.23 11.47 9.23
C SER A 421 -0.67 12.44 8.45
N VAL A 422 -1.89 12.66 8.94
CA VAL A 422 -2.92 13.51 8.32
C VAL A 422 -3.37 14.60 9.29
N ALA A 423 -4.13 15.58 8.81
CA ALA A 423 -4.55 16.72 9.62
C ALA A 423 -5.68 16.38 10.61
N ASN A 424 -6.66 15.58 10.16
CA ASN A 424 -7.79 15.14 10.97
C ASN A 424 -8.44 13.85 10.41
N GLY A 425 -9.48 13.40 11.11
CA GLY A 425 -10.31 12.27 10.72
C GLY A 425 -11.74 12.36 11.28
N ILE A 426 -12.56 11.37 10.98
CA ILE A 426 -13.87 11.16 11.63
C ILE A 426 -13.71 10.00 12.63
N GLY A 427 -13.92 10.30 13.91
CA GLY A 427 -13.95 9.31 14.99
C GLY A 427 -15.36 8.81 15.27
N VAL A 428 -15.49 7.51 15.55
CA VAL A 428 -16.71 6.87 16.06
C VAL A 428 -16.55 6.71 17.57
N PHE A 429 -17.50 7.22 18.35
CA PHE A 429 -17.45 7.20 19.81
C PHE A 429 -18.66 6.47 20.37
N THR A 430 -18.45 5.74 21.46
CA THR A 430 -19.51 5.17 22.27
C THR A 430 -19.73 5.99 23.53
N THR A 431 -20.99 6.24 23.86
CA THR A 431 -21.45 6.77 25.16
C THR A 431 -22.31 5.73 25.90
N ALA A 432 -22.32 4.48 25.43
CA ALA A 432 -22.99 3.39 26.13
C ALA A 432 -22.34 3.17 27.50
N PRO A 433 -23.12 3.05 28.58
CA PRO A 433 -22.60 2.58 29.85
C PRO A 433 -22.11 1.13 29.70
N GLN A 434 -21.31 0.65 30.65
CA GLN A 434 -21.02 -0.77 30.73
C GLN A 434 -22.32 -1.53 31.04
N GLY A 435 -22.69 -2.43 30.14
CA GLY A 435 -23.87 -3.28 30.24
C GLY A 435 -23.60 -4.62 30.93
N GLN A 436 -24.57 -5.53 30.84
CA GLN A 436 -24.40 -6.91 31.28
C GLN A 436 -23.68 -7.73 30.21
N LEU A 437 -22.90 -8.75 30.60
CA LEU A 437 -22.27 -9.69 29.67
C LEU A 437 -23.34 -10.32 28.74
N ARG A 438 -23.24 -10.05 27.44
CA ARG A 438 -24.18 -10.52 26.40
C ARG A 438 -23.66 -11.74 25.66
N GLY A 439 -22.35 -11.80 25.44
CA GLY A 439 -21.74 -12.84 24.65
C GLY A 439 -20.22 -12.83 24.74
N ILE A 440 -19.63 -13.75 23.98
CA ILE A 440 -18.18 -13.91 23.90
C ILE A 440 -17.73 -13.85 22.43
N ALA A 441 -16.59 -13.24 22.20
CA ALA A 441 -15.88 -13.23 20.93
C ALA A 441 -14.58 -14.05 21.06
N VAL A 442 -14.00 -14.41 19.92
CA VAL A 442 -12.67 -15.04 19.85
C VAL A 442 -11.73 -14.04 19.19
N SER A 443 -10.61 -13.77 19.84
CA SER A 443 -9.55 -12.89 19.33
C SER A 443 -8.31 -13.70 18.99
N GLY A 444 -7.70 -13.41 17.85
CA GLY A 444 -6.42 -13.96 17.40
C GLY A 444 -6.13 -13.57 15.95
N PRO A 445 -5.05 -14.09 15.35
CA PRO A 445 -4.69 -13.76 13.97
C PRO A 445 -5.64 -14.40 12.95
N SER A 446 -5.94 -13.68 11.87
CA SER A 446 -6.79 -14.18 10.76
C SER A 446 -6.00 -15.01 9.74
N VAL A 447 -4.66 -15.01 9.81
CA VAL A 447 -3.75 -15.77 8.94
C VAL A 447 -2.73 -16.51 9.80
N ALA A 448 -2.42 -17.75 9.45
CA ALA A 448 -1.41 -18.58 10.09
C ALA A 448 -0.62 -19.42 9.08
N PHE A 449 0.53 -19.94 9.50
CA PHE A 449 1.39 -20.83 8.71
C PHE A 449 1.46 -22.23 9.32
N ILE A 450 1.70 -23.24 8.49
CA ILE A 450 1.87 -24.64 8.93
C ILE A 450 3.06 -24.72 9.90
N GLY A 451 2.84 -25.35 11.05
CA GLY A 451 3.82 -25.44 12.15
C GLY A 451 3.87 -24.23 13.08
N GLN A 452 3.32 -23.07 12.70
CA GLN A 452 3.26 -21.87 13.55
C GLN A 452 2.36 -22.14 14.76
N GLN A 453 2.78 -21.69 15.95
CA GLN A 453 1.89 -21.65 17.11
C GLN A 453 1.20 -20.27 17.17
N VAL A 454 -0.12 -20.26 17.03
CA VAL A 454 -0.92 -19.02 17.14
C VAL A 454 -1.93 -19.15 18.28
N SER A 455 -1.97 -18.13 19.13
CA SER A 455 -2.83 -18.11 20.32
C SER A 455 -4.14 -17.39 20.04
N PHE A 456 -5.25 -18.02 20.40
CA PHE A 456 -6.57 -17.42 20.45
C PHE A 456 -7.00 -17.20 21.91
N SER A 457 -7.69 -16.08 22.16
CA SER A 457 -8.21 -15.70 23.46
C SER A 457 -9.72 -15.48 23.41
N LEU A 458 -10.41 -15.78 24.52
CA LEU A 458 -11.82 -15.45 24.67
C LEU A 458 -11.93 -14.00 25.16
N LYS A 459 -12.84 -13.24 24.54
CA LYS A 459 -13.18 -11.87 24.93
C LYS A 459 -14.65 -11.80 25.31
N GLY A 460 -15.02 -11.02 26.33
CA GLY A 460 -16.41 -10.76 26.67
C GLY A 460 -16.90 -9.47 25.99
N TYR A 461 -18.17 -9.44 25.58
CA TYR A 461 -18.83 -8.21 25.18
C TYR A 461 -20.21 -8.08 25.83
N ASP A 462 -20.58 -6.84 26.14
CA ASP A 462 -21.81 -6.53 26.90
C ASP A 462 -23.05 -6.32 26.01
N THR A 463 -24.18 -5.97 26.63
CA THR A 463 -25.44 -5.68 25.93
C THR A 463 -25.31 -4.63 24.83
N TYR A 464 -24.33 -3.74 24.94
CA TYR A 464 -24.01 -2.66 24.01
C TYR A 464 -22.77 -2.94 23.13
N PHE A 465 -22.29 -4.19 23.09
CA PHE A 465 -21.10 -4.62 22.35
C PHE A 465 -19.80 -3.93 22.80
N ASN A 466 -19.76 -3.34 24.00
CA ASN A 466 -18.51 -2.88 24.60
C ASN A 466 -17.74 -4.07 25.20
N PRO A 467 -16.39 -3.99 25.27
CA PRO A 467 -15.58 -4.99 25.95
C PRO A 467 -15.95 -5.05 27.44
N ILE A 468 -16.12 -6.27 27.94
CA ILE A 468 -16.32 -6.57 29.36
C ILE A 468 -15.48 -7.78 29.72
N ASP A 469 -14.91 -7.79 30.92
CA ASP A 469 -14.25 -8.97 31.45
C ASP A 469 -15.29 -10.11 31.57
N PRO A 470 -15.13 -11.25 30.88
CA PRO A 470 -16.01 -12.41 31.05
C PRO A 470 -15.83 -13.08 32.42
N GLY A 471 -14.84 -12.68 33.22
CA GLY A 471 -14.45 -13.28 34.48
C GLY A 471 -13.59 -14.52 34.30
N ASN A 472 -13.42 -15.31 35.37
CA ASN A 472 -12.67 -16.56 35.38
C ASN A 472 -13.41 -17.70 34.64
N VAL A 473 -13.59 -17.51 33.32
CA VAL A 473 -14.21 -18.45 32.40
C VAL A 473 -13.13 -19.31 31.75
N THR A 474 -13.26 -20.63 31.88
CA THR A 474 -12.43 -21.58 31.13
C THR A 474 -13.18 -22.06 29.89
N PRO A 475 -12.91 -21.51 28.69
CA PRO A 475 -13.60 -21.93 27.48
C PRO A 475 -13.21 -23.34 27.03
N SER A 476 -14.19 -24.09 26.54
CA SER A 476 -13.93 -25.25 25.68
C SER A 476 -13.66 -24.73 24.26
N TRP A 477 -12.51 -25.11 23.70
CA TRP A 477 -12.08 -24.74 22.36
C TRP A 477 -12.35 -25.86 21.36
N SER A 478 -12.86 -25.52 20.17
CA SER A 478 -13.03 -26.46 19.06
C SER A 478 -12.70 -25.81 17.72
N ILE A 479 -12.24 -26.61 16.77
CA ILE A 479 -12.01 -26.22 15.37
C ILE A 479 -12.95 -27.02 14.46
N ASP A 480 -13.54 -26.39 13.46
CA ASP A 480 -14.53 -27.02 12.55
C ASP A 480 -13.90 -28.04 11.58
N LYS A 481 -12.61 -27.88 11.24
CA LYS A 481 -11.89 -28.72 10.27
C LYS A 481 -10.58 -29.26 10.86
N PRO A 482 -10.21 -30.53 10.58
CA PRO A 482 -9.00 -31.18 11.08
C PRO A 482 -7.75 -30.78 10.28
N ILE A 483 -7.46 -29.47 10.22
CA ILE A 483 -6.28 -28.89 9.56
C ILE A 483 -5.13 -28.55 10.53
N GLY A 484 -5.29 -28.84 11.83
CA GLY A 484 -4.27 -28.65 12.85
C GLY A 484 -4.75 -29.12 14.22
N SER A 485 -3.92 -28.94 15.25
CA SER A 485 -4.29 -29.21 16.64
C SER A 485 -4.61 -27.93 17.38
N LEU A 486 -5.72 -27.88 18.11
CA LEU A 486 -6.11 -26.76 18.97
C LEU A 486 -6.13 -27.25 20.42
N LYS A 487 -5.32 -26.63 21.31
CA LYS A 487 -5.25 -26.96 22.74
C LYS A 487 -5.20 -25.67 23.55
N ASN A 488 -6.16 -25.48 24.46
CA ASN A 488 -6.22 -24.32 25.36
C ASN A 488 -6.09 -22.96 24.63
N GLY A 489 -6.74 -22.82 23.47
CA GLY A 489 -6.66 -21.62 22.62
C GLY A 489 -5.42 -21.55 21.71
N VAL A 490 -4.39 -22.36 21.94
CA VAL A 490 -3.21 -22.44 21.05
C VAL A 490 -3.52 -23.37 19.88
N PHE A 491 -3.52 -22.82 18.68
CA PHE A 491 -3.65 -23.54 17.43
C PHE A 491 -2.28 -23.77 16.79
N THR A 492 -2.04 -24.98 16.30
CA THR A 492 -0.86 -25.36 15.52
C THR A 492 -1.36 -25.99 14.22
N PRO A 493 -1.31 -25.27 13.08
CA PRO A 493 -1.74 -25.83 11.81
C PRO A 493 -0.79 -26.91 11.32
N THR A 494 -1.35 -27.96 10.71
CA THR A 494 -0.60 -29.08 10.09
C THR A 494 -0.95 -29.29 8.62
N LYS A 495 -1.97 -28.58 8.12
CA LYS A 495 -2.45 -28.58 6.73
C LYS A 495 -2.97 -27.18 6.37
N PRO A 496 -2.95 -26.80 5.08
CA PRO A 496 -3.49 -25.52 4.66
C PRO A 496 -5.03 -25.53 4.58
N GLY A 497 -5.60 -24.32 4.43
CA GLY A 497 -7.03 -24.07 4.28
C GLY A 497 -7.61 -23.17 5.37
N GLN A 498 -8.86 -22.75 5.19
CA GLN A 498 -9.59 -21.93 6.17
C GLN A 498 -10.33 -22.80 7.18
N ALA A 499 -10.24 -22.46 8.46
CA ALA A 499 -11.01 -23.08 9.53
C ALA A 499 -11.60 -22.03 10.49
N VAL A 500 -12.65 -22.41 11.22
CA VAL A 500 -13.32 -21.60 12.23
C VAL A 500 -12.94 -22.11 13.62
N ILE A 501 -12.16 -21.29 14.33
CA ILE A 501 -11.89 -21.48 15.75
C ILE A 501 -13.14 -21.03 16.52
N THR A 502 -13.65 -21.90 17.39
CA THR A 502 -14.80 -21.62 18.25
C THR A 502 -14.40 -21.76 19.70
N ALA A 503 -14.68 -20.74 20.51
CA ALA A 503 -14.68 -20.84 21.97
C ALA A 503 -16.13 -20.95 22.45
N LYS A 504 -16.39 -21.85 23.40
CA LYS A 504 -17.69 -21.94 24.10
C LYS A 504 -17.50 -21.85 25.60
N SER A 505 -18.45 -21.19 26.26
CA SER A 505 -18.60 -21.18 27.72
C SER A 505 -20.09 -21.24 28.06
N GLY A 506 -20.52 -22.31 28.72
CA GLY A 506 -21.94 -22.57 28.94
C GLY A 506 -22.72 -22.56 27.62
N ALA A 507 -23.75 -21.70 27.54
CA ALA A 507 -24.53 -21.48 26.33
C ALA A 507 -23.91 -20.47 25.33
N ALA A 508 -22.91 -19.68 25.75
CA ALA A 508 -22.28 -18.66 24.91
C ALA A 508 -21.23 -19.28 23.97
N SER A 509 -21.14 -18.77 22.74
CA SER A 509 -20.13 -19.18 21.76
C SER A 509 -19.61 -18.01 20.94
N GLY A 510 -18.29 -17.90 20.82
CA GLY A 510 -17.60 -16.97 19.93
C GLY A 510 -16.88 -17.73 18.81
N LYS A 511 -16.72 -17.10 17.66
CA LYS A 511 -16.09 -17.69 16.47
C LYS A 511 -15.07 -16.72 15.87
N HIS A 512 -13.98 -17.26 15.32
CA HIS A 512 -12.98 -16.53 14.54
C HIS A 512 -12.50 -17.40 13.39
N THR A 513 -12.41 -16.83 12.19
CA THR A 513 -11.91 -17.55 11.00
C THR A 513 -10.41 -17.34 10.85
N VAL A 514 -9.66 -18.43 10.70
CA VAL A 514 -8.22 -18.41 10.41
C VAL A 514 -7.94 -19.08 9.07
N GLU A 515 -7.19 -18.40 8.21
CA GLU A 515 -6.67 -18.93 6.96
C GLU A 515 -5.25 -19.48 7.18
N VAL A 516 -5.06 -20.77 6.92
CA VAL A 516 -3.73 -21.39 6.94
C VAL A 516 -3.18 -21.43 5.51
N ILE A 517 -2.12 -20.68 5.26
CA ILE A 517 -1.53 -20.54 3.92
C ILE A 517 -0.95 -21.87 3.44
N GLY A 518 -1.27 -22.30 2.21
CA GLY A 518 -0.71 -23.50 1.57
C GLY A 518 0.14 -23.24 0.34
N GLN A 519 0.92 -24.25 -0.08
CA GLN A 519 1.77 -24.16 -1.28
C GLN A 519 0.97 -23.74 -2.53
N ASP A 520 -0.26 -24.20 -2.68
CA ASP A 520 -1.11 -23.93 -3.85
C ASP A 520 -1.48 -22.45 -3.98
N GLN A 521 -1.53 -21.74 -2.84
CA GLN A 521 -1.76 -20.31 -2.78
C GLN A 521 -0.49 -19.51 -3.10
N ILE A 522 0.70 -20.10 -3.02
CA ILE A 522 1.97 -19.41 -3.24
C ILE A 522 2.30 -19.35 -4.74
N ALA A 523 2.55 -18.14 -5.23
CA ALA A 523 3.09 -17.87 -6.56
C ALA A 523 4.62 -17.79 -6.55
N GLU A 524 5.17 -17.18 -5.49
CA GLU A 524 6.62 -16.98 -5.32
C GLU A 524 7.01 -17.09 -3.85
N MET A 525 8.15 -17.71 -3.55
CA MET A 525 8.80 -17.74 -2.25
C MET A 525 10.24 -17.24 -2.40
N LYS A 526 10.66 -16.30 -1.56
CA LYS A 526 11.97 -15.67 -1.61
C LYS A 526 12.67 -15.80 -0.27
N ILE A 527 13.99 -16.02 -0.33
CA ILE A 527 14.89 -15.83 0.81
C ILE A 527 15.47 -14.42 0.66
N GLY A 528 15.54 -13.64 1.73
CA GLY A 528 15.98 -12.23 1.72
C GLY A 528 17.44 -11.98 1.31
N THR A 529 18.18 -13.01 0.90
CA THR A 529 19.51 -12.90 0.29
C THR A 529 19.64 -13.86 -0.89
N SER A 530 20.26 -13.39 -1.97
CA SER A 530 20.53 -14.16 -3.19
C SER A 530 21.79 -15.03 -3.13
N GLY A 531 22.62 -14.87 -2.09
CA GLY A 531 23.85 -15.64 -1.89
C GLY A 531 24.49 -15.45 -0.50
N GLY A 532 25.59 -16.16 -0.24
CA GLY A 532 26.41 -15.97 0.96
C GLY A 532 27.70 -16.80 0.99
N THR A 533 28.55 -16.54 1.99
CA THR A 533 29.84 -17.22 2.16
C THR A 533 29.67 -18.63 2.74
N LEU A 534 30.25 -19.64 2.10
CA LEU A 534 30.34 -21.01 2.64
C LEU A 534 31.59 -21.15 3.52
N ALA A 535 31.53 -20.69 4.77
CA ALA A 535 32.60 -20.83 5.74
C ALA A 535 32.03 -21.22 7.12
N ALA A 536 32.75 -22.07 7.85
CA ALA A 536 32.35 -22.45 9.21
C ALA A 536 32.26 -21.21 10.12
N GLY A 537 31.17 -21.11 10.89
CA GLY A 537 30.87 -19.95 11.73
C GLY A 537 30.23 -18.76 11.01
N ALA A 538 30.12 -18.76 9.67
CA ALA A 538 29.48 -17.67 8.95
C ALA A 538 27.98 -17.58 9.31
N LYS A 539 27.52 -16.35 9.58
CA LYS A 539 26.12 -16.04 9.89
C LYS A 539 25.47 -15.36 8.69
N ILE A 540 24.32 -15.86 8.26
CA ILE A 540 23.61 -15.40 7.06
C ILE A 540 22.16 -15.08 7.44
N SER A 541 21.73 -13.84 7.18
CA SER A 541 20.32 -13.45 7.32
C SER A 541 19.49 -14.05 6.19
N VAL A 542 18.41 -14.74 6.55
CA VAL A 542 17.55 -15.55 5.67
C VAL A 542 16.05 -15.39 5.97
N PRO A 543 15.52 -14.16 6.17
CA PRO A 543 14.07 -13.98 6.30
C PRO A 543 13.40 -14.53 5.04
N VAL A 544 12.35 -15.34 5.21
CA VAL A 544 11.63 -15.95 4.09
C VAL A 544 10.31 -15.23 3.89
N THR A 545 10.03 -14.78 2.68
CA THR A 545 8.75 -14.18 2.30
C THR A 545 8.06 -15.01 1.24
N VAL A 546 6.73 -14.98 1.26
CA VAL A 546 5.89 -15.56 0.22
C VAL A 546 4.99 -14.49 -0.38
N LYS A 547 4.84 -14.54 -1.70
CA LYS A 547 3.81 -13.83 -2.45
C LYS A 547 2.77 -14.82 -2.91
N LEU A 548 1.52 -14.59 -2.51
CA LEU A 548 0.40 -15.41 -2.89
C LEU A 548 -0.06 -15.11 -4.32
N ARG A 549 -0.82 -16.04 -4.93
CA ARG A 549 -1.43 -15.87 -6.26
C ARG A 549 -2.45 -14.73 -6.30
N ASP A 550 -3.05 -14.37 -5.15
CA ASP A 550 -3.92 -13.21 -5.02
C ASP A 550 -3.14 -11.88 -4.88
N GLY A 551 -1.82 -11.92 -4.71
CA GLY A 551 -0.96 -10.74 -4.59
C GLY A 551 -0.62 -10.34 -3.14
N ARG A 552 -1.27 -10.90 -2.12
CA ARG A 552 -0.89 -10.71 -0.71
C ARG A 552 0.53 -11.20 -0.48
N GLN A 553 1.25 -10.55 0.43
CA GLN A 553 2.63 -10.87 0.78
C GLN A 553 2.76 -11.03 2.29
N TYR A 554 3.53 -12.03 2.71
CA TYR A 554 3.72 -12.37 4.11
C TYR A 554 5.16 -12.84 4.36
N THR A 555 5.71 -12.50 5.53
CA THR A 555 6.89 -13.18 6.08
C THR A 555 6.45 -14.54 6.63
N VAL A 556 7.15 -15.61 6.24
CA VAL A 556 6.88 -16.96 6.74
C VAL A 556 7.56 -17.12 8.11
N PRO A 557 6.85 -17.56 9.16
CA PRO A 557 7.43 -17.76 10.48
C PRO A 557 8.64 -18.72 10.46
N PRO A 558 9.71 -18.45 11.23
CA PRO A 558 10.89 -19.28 11.24
C PRO A 558 10.64 -20.77 11.50
N GLU A 559 9.75 -21.09 12.43
CA GLU A 559 9.34 -22.45 12.80
C GLU A 559 8.59 -23.21 11.69
N SER A 560 8.09 -22.49 10.69
CA SER A 560 7.34 -23.06 9.56
C SER A 560 8.21 -23.48 8.37
N ILE A 561 9.50 -23.12 8.36
CA ILE A 561 10.43 -23.47 7.27
C ILE A 561 11.29 -24.67 7.66
N ASP A 562 11.19 -25.74 6.88
CA ASP A 562 12.16 -26.82 6.87
C ASP A 562 13.37 -26.44 5.99
N TRP A 563 14.58 -26.78 6.43
CA TRP A 563 15.83 -26.41 5.75
C TRP A 563 16.64 -27.64 5.38
N GLN A 564 16.85 -27.82 4.08
CA GLN A 564 17.75 -28.84 3.54
C GLN A 564 19.10 -28.21 3.19
N PHE A 565 20.18 -28.70 3.81
CA PHE A 565 21.55 -28.27 3.51
C PHE A 565 22.31 -29.34 2.71
N ILE A 566 23.02 -28.92 1.67
CA ILE A 566 23.85 -29.78 0.81
C ILE A 566 25.24 -29.16 0.72
N GLY A 567 26.29 -29.95 0.98
CA GLY A 567 27.69 -29.49 1.01
C GLY A 567 28.13 -28.85 2.34
N PHE A 568 27.22 -28.69 3.31
CA PHE A 568 27.52 -28.20 4.66
C PHE A 568 26.39 -28.56 5.64
N THR A 569 26.63 -28.34 6.94
CA THR A 569 25.59 -28.28 7.98
C THR A 569 25.42 -26.85 8.47
N ALA A 570 24.22 -26.47 8.90
CA ALA A 570 23.96 -25.21 9.57
C ALA A 570 22.90 -25.36 10.66
N ASN A 571 22.95 -24.49 11.65
CA ASN A 571 21.93 -24.36 12.69
C ASN A 571 21.17 -23.05 12.48
N ARG A 572 19.86 -23.04 12.77
CA ARG A 572 19.02 -21.84 12.64
C ARG A 572 18.91 -21.08 13.97
N GLN A 573 18.94 -19.76 13.90
CA GLN A 573 18.68 -18.83 15.00
C GLN A 573 17.76 -17.70 14.50
N GLN A 574 16.44 -17.83 14.72
CA GLN A 574 15.42 -16.96 14.11
C GLN A 574 15.67 -16.82 12.60
N ASP A 575 15.75 -15.61 12.05
CA ASP A 575 16.04 -15.39 10.62
C ASP A 575 17.52 -15.48 10.25
N ASN A 576 18.33 -16.23 10.99
CA ASN A 576 19.74 -16.44 10.67
C ASN A 576 20.07 -17.93 10.54
N LEU A 577 20.87 -18.28 9.53
CA LEU A 577 21.63 -19.52 9.49
C LEU A 577 23.04 -19.26 10.02
N VAL A 578 23.51 -20.12 10.92
CA VAL A 578 24.91 -20.19 11.35
C VAL A 578 25.51 -21.46 10.77
N ILE A 579 26.48 -21.32 9.86
CA ILE A 579 27.14 -22.47 9.22
C ILE A 579 27.97 -23.23 10.25
N GLY A 580 27.73 -24.53 10.34
CA GLY A 580 28.51 -25.48 11.13
C GLY A 580 29.72 -25.98 10.33
N LYS A 581 29.66 -27.24 9.87
CA LYS A 581 30.76 -27.86 9.13
C LYS A 581 30.52 -27.75 7.62
N VAL A 582 31.52 -27.28 6.88
CA VAL A 582 31.56 -27.38 5.42
C VAL A 582 32.13 -28.76 5.04
N SER A 583 31.54 -29.43 4.06
CA SER A 583 32.00 -30.74 3.59
C SER A 583 33.36 -30.64 2.88
N ALA A 584 34.23 -31.64 3.07
CA ALA A 584 35.55 -31.65 2.45
C ALA A 584 35.44 -31.56 0.91
N GLY A 585 36.16 -30.61 0.29
CA GLY A 585 36.12 -30.36 -1.15
C GLY A 585 34.88 -29.62 -1.67
N ALA A 586 33.91 -29.27 -0.82
CA ALA A 586 32.73 -28.53 -1.25
C ALA A 586 33.07 -27.08 -1.61
N LYS A 587 33.15 -26.79 -2.92
CA LYS A 587 33.26 -25.42 -3.43
C LYS A 587 31.94 -24.65 -3.29
N ASN A 588 30.80 -25.34 -3.37
CA ASN A 588 29.46 -24.77 -3.30
C ASN A 588 28.63 -25.50 -2.24
N GLY A 589 27.69 -24.79 -1.65
CA GLY A 589 26.70 -25.33 -0.72
C GLY A 589 25.31 -24.80 -1.07
N TYR A 590 24.29 -25.61 -0.88
CA TYR A 590 22.90 -25.25 -1.17
C TYR A 590 22.08 -25.30 0.11
N ALA A 591 21.45 -24.18 0.46
CA ALA A 591 20.39 -24.12 1.47
C ALA A 591 19.05 -24.05 0.74
N ILE A 592 18.21 -25.06 0.89
CA ILE A 592 16.86 -25.07 0.31
C ILE A 592 15.87 -24.86 1.46
N ALA A 593 15.24 -23.69 1.48
CA ALA A 593 14.11 -23.39 2.35
C ALA A 593 12.86 -24.05 1.79
N ARG A 594 12.07 -24.69 2.64
CA ARG A 594 10.81 -25.36 2.25
C ARG A 594 9.66 -24.97 3.17
N TYR A 595 8.56 -24.51 2.58
CA TYR A 595 7.29 -24.28 3.25
C TYR A 595 6.19 -25.08 2.56
N ASP A 596 5.53 -25.99 3.25
CA ASP A 596 4.49 -26.87 2.67
C ASP A 596 4.95 -27.58 1.38
N GLY A 597 6.25 -27.91 1.28
CA GLY A 597 6.87 -28.47 0.07
C GLY A 597 7.24 -27.45 -1.02
N PHE A 598 6.74 -26.21 -0.96
CA PHE A 598 7.17 -25.10 -1.82
C PHE A 598 8.61 -24.68 -1.47
N SER A 599 9.48 -24.53 -2.47
CA SER A 599 10.94 -24.42 -2.26
C SER A 599 11.54 -23.11 -2.75
N ALA A 600 12.46 -22.53 -1.99
CA ALA A 600 13.37 -21.47 -2.45
C ALA A 600 14.84 -21.88 -2.24
N LEU A 601 15.72 -21.49 -3.17
CA LEU A 601 17.15 -21.83 -3.14
C LEU A 601 17.97 -20.62 -2.67
N LEU A 602 18.86 -20.85 -1.72
CA LEU A 602 20.00 -19.99 -1.40
C LEU A 602 21.29 -20.75 -1.73
N THR A 603 22.12 -20.17 -2.60
CA THR A 603 23.43 -20.71 -2.96
C THR A 603 24.54 -20.05 -2.15
N LEU A 604 25.39 -20.88 -1.57
CA LEU A 604 26.58 -20.48 -0.81
C LEU A 604 27.82 -21.01 -1.52
N SER A 605 28.97 -20.36 -1.38
CA SER A 605 30.21 -20.96 -1.87
C SER A 605 31.49 -20.47 -1.18
N ALA A 606 32.51 -21.33 -1.22
CA ALA A 606 33.81 -21.17 -0.59
C ALA A 606 34.61 -20.13 -1.37
N GLY A 607 34.71 -18.92 -0.83
CA GLY A 607 35.23 -17.74 -1.53
C GLY A 607 34.15 -16.73 -1.96
N GLY A 608 32.91 -16.88 -1.50
CA GLY A 608 31.85 -15.88 -1.67
C GLY A 608 32.14 -14.64 -0.84
N ALA A 609 33.05 -13.79 -1.32
CA ALA A 609 33.47 -12.57 -0.64
C ALA A 609 32.37 -11.51 -0.71
N SER A 610 31.93 -11.05 0.46
CA SER A 610 31.52 -9.66 0.60
C SER A 610 32.78 -8.82 0.37
N ALA A 611 32.85 -8.13 -0.77
CA ALA A 611 33.92 -7.19 -1.02
C ALA A 611 33.45 -5.80 -0.60
N ASP A 612 34.24 -5.12 0.24
CA ASP A 612 34.09 -3.69 0.46
C ASP A 612 34.33 -2.99 -0.88
N PHE A 613 33.32 -2.28 -1.37
CA PHE A 613 33.38 -1.54 -2.62
C PHE A 613 33.80 -0.09 -2.37
N GLU A 614 33.20 0.55 -1.36
CA GLU A 614 33.55 1.91 -0.93
C GLU A 614 33.12 2.15 0.53
N ASN A 615 34.03 2.67 1.34
CA ASN A 615 33.79 3.07 2.74
C ASN A 615 34.14 4.55 2.99
N PHE A 616 34.39 5.31 1.93
CA PHE A 616 34.65 6.75 1.90
C PHE A 616 35.86 7.27 2.71
N GLU A 617 36.60 6.40 3.40
CA GLU A 617 37.79 6.78 4.15
C GLU A 617 38.91 7.33 3.27
N LYS A 618 39.06 6.73 2.08
CA LYS A 618 40.13 7.02 1.08
C LYS A 618 39.60 6.96 -0.36
N VAL A 619 38.58 7.76 -0.67
CA VAL A 619 37.99 7.82 -2.02
C VAL A 619 39.05 8.16 -3.08
N ALA A 620 39.17 7.30 -4.10
CA ALA A 620 40.20 7.39 -5.14
C ALA A 620 39.73 8.05 -6.46
N TYR A 621 38.50 8.58 -6.49
CA TYR A 621 37.85 9.10 -7.69
C TYR A 621 36.92 10.29 -7.36
N PRO A 622 36.61 11.19 -8.31
CA PRO A 622 35.70 12.30 -8.05
C PRO A 622 34.26 11.80 -7.85
N ILE A 623 33.56 12.38 -6.88
CA ILE A 623 32.11 12.22 -6.71
C ILE A 623 31.47 13.57 -6.97
N THR A 624 30.53 13.64 -7.90
CA THR A 624 29.89 14.89 -8.33
C THR A 624 28.38 14.86 -8.14
N PHE A 625 27.83 16.02 -7.79
CA PHE A 625 26.38 16.19 -7.73
C PHE A 625 25.82 16.36 -9.14
N GLN A 626 24.78 15.60 -9.45
CA GLN A 626 23.92 15.86 -10.60
C GLN A 626 22.47 15.79 -10.15
N SER A 627 21.55 16.30 -10.95
CA SER A 627 20.13 16.26 -10.62
C SER A 627 19.23 16.29 -11.86
N THR A 628 17.94 16.04 -11.67
CA THR A 628 16.90 16.39 -12.67
C THR A 628 16.70 17.91 -12.73
N SER A 629 16.16 18.43 -13.83
CA SER A 629 15.91 19.87 -13.99
C SER A 629 15.13 20.46 -12.82
N GLY A 630 15.63 21.58 -12.28
CA GLY A 630 15.04 22.29 -11.14
C GLY A 630 15.38 21.72 -9.75
N VAL A 631 16.12 20.61 -9.65
CA VAL A 631 16.55 20.04 -8.36
C VAL A 631 17.94 20.55 -7.98
N THR A 632 18.09 21.01 -6.75
CA THR A 632 19.34 21.49 -6.13
C THR A 632 19.82 20.51 -5.07
N GLY A 633 21.04 20.70 -4.57
CA GLY A 633 21.66 19.82 -3.58
C GLY A 633 23.18 19.80 -3.67
N THR A 634 23.82 19.00 -2.82
CA THR A 634 25.28 18.80 -2.83
C THR A 634 25.62 17.35 -2.47
N VAL A 635 26.79 16.89 -2.91
CA VAL A 635 27.37 15.62 -2.46
C VAL A 635 28.78 15.88 -1.91
N LYS A 636 29.08 15.33 -0.72
CA LYS A 636 30.36 15.51 -0.04
C LYS A 636 30.70 14.28 0.79
N VAL A 637 31.98 13.97 0.92
CA VAL A 637 32.47 13.04 1.96
C VAL A 637 32.66 13.85 3.25
N VAL A 638 32.06 13.41 4.34
CA VAL A 638 32.04 14.11 5.64
C VAL A 638 32.34 13.13 6.78
N SER A 639 32.86 13.63 7.90
CA SER A 639 33.05 12.88 9.16
C SER A 639 32.23 13.51 10.29
N GLY A 640 32.12 12.82 11.44
CA GLY A 640 31.40 13.37 12.61
C GLY A 640 29.88 13.21 12.55
N LEU A 641 29.37 12.24 11.81
CA LEU A 641 27.94 11.94 11.78
C LEU A 641 27.51 11.19 13.05
N PRO A 642 26.28 11.40 13.57
CA PRO A 642 25.80 10.69 14.76
C PRO A 642 25.85 9.17 14.60
N GLY A 643 26.41 8.47 15.59
CA GLY A 643 26.65 7.03 15.58
C GLY A 643 27.82 6.56 14.70
N ARG A 644 28.53 7.49 14.04
CA ARG A 644 29.72 7.27 13.19
C ARG A 644 30.67 8.47 13.29
N GLU A 645 30.95 8.91 14.51
CA GLU A 645 31.65 10.15 14.78
C GLU A 645 33.09 10.15 14.24
N SER A 646 33.72 8.96 14.17
CA SER A 646 35.11 8.77 13.74
C SER A 646 35.28 8.26 12.31
N SER A 647 34.22 7.88 11.58
CA SER A 647 34.32 7.45 10.18
C SER A 647 33.90 8.55 9.21
N LYS A 648 34.24 8.36 7.93
CA LYS A 648 33.75 9.18 6.83
C LYS A 648 32.59 8.49 6.11
N ALA A 649 31.63 9.28 5.66
CA ALA A 649 30.51 8.82 4.86
C ALA A 649 30.19 9.80 3.73
N LEU A 650 29.52 9.31 2.69
CA LEU A 650 29.04 10.12 1.59
C LEU A 650 27.69 10.75 1.93
N GLN A 651 27.71 12.03 2.26
CA GLN A 651 26.52 12.84 2.46
C GLN A 651 25.97 13.31 1.11
N LEU A 652 24.66 13.13 0.91
CA LEU A 652 23.89 13.66 -0.21
C LEU A 652 22.76 14.53 0.35
N THR A 653 22.86 15.83 0.14
CA THR A 653 21.76 16.77 0.37
C THR A 653 20.97 16.97 -0.93
N TYR A 654 19.66 17.15 -0.80
CA TYR A 654 18.78 17.39 -1.94
C TYR A 654 17.69 18.40 -1.60
N ASP A 655 17.27 19.14 -2.62
CA ASP A 655 16.12 20.05 -2.59
C ASP A 655 15.38 19.92 -3.92
N PHE A 656 14.18 19.35 -3.82
CA PHE A 656 13.27 19.05 -4.91
C PHE A 656 12.27 20.17 -5.19
N THR A 657 12.21 21.24 -4.39
CA THR A 657 11.16 22.28 -4.41
C THR A 657 10.89 22.81 -5.83
N ASN A 658 11.94 23.12 -6.59
CA ASN A 658 11.84 23.70 -7.94
C ASN A 658 11.80 22.65 -9.08
N GLY A 659 11.84 21.35 -8.75
CA GLY A 659 11.82 20.26 -9.73
C GLY A 659 10.44 19.99 -10.34
N LYS A 660 10.40 19.35 -11.51
CA LYS A 660 9.17 18.93 -12.21
C LYS A 660 9.19 17.44 -12.56
N GLY A 661 8.01 16.82 -12.65
CA GLY A 661 7.89 15.38 -12.96
C GLY A 661 8.53 14.49 -11.88
N THR A 662 9.18 13.42 -12.30
CA THR A 662 10.05 12.65 -11.39
C THR A 662 11.31 13.46 -11.07
N ARG A 663 11.54 13.72 -9.78
CA ARG A 663 12.61 14.57 -9.26
C ARG A 663 13.69 13.71 -8.60
N ALA A 664 14.96 13.88 -8.96
CA ALA A 664 16.06 13.09 -8.38
C ALA A 664 17.35 13.89 -8.20
N ALA A 665 18.07 13.57 -7.12
CA ALA A 665 19.35 14.13 -6.74
C ALA A 665 20.38 12.99 -6.66
N TYR A 666 21.44 13.08 -7.45
CA TYR A 666 22.37 11.99 -7.72
C TYR A 666 23.76 12.28 -7.14
N ALA A 667 24.27 11.35 -6.34
CA ALA A 667 25.68 11.22 -6.06
C ALA A 667 26.33 10.39 -7.19
N VAL A 668 26.99 11.06 -8.15
CA VAL A 668 27.57 10.41 -9.34
C VAL A 668 29.02 10.05 -9.09
N LEU A 669 29.33 8.75 -9.16
CA LEU A 669 30.65 8.19 -8.88
C LEU A 669 31.48 8.20 -10.18
N ASN A 670 32.62 8.89 -10.18
CA ASN A 670 33.58 8.91 -11.30
C ASN A 670 33.00 9.27 -12.69
N GLY A 671 31.89 10.03 -12.73
CA GLY A 671 31.17 10.45 -13.94
C GLY A 671 30.45 9.33 -14.71
N SER A 672 31.21 8.34 -15.20
CA SER A 672 30.71 7.16 -15.93
C SER A 672 30.44 5.95 -15.03
N GLY A 673 30.67 6.08 -13.72
CA GLY A 673 30.63 5.00 -12.75
C GLY A 673 31.98 4.35 -12.46
N VAL A 674 32.03 3.70 -11.31
CA VAL A 674 33.18 2.92 -10.84
C VAL A 674 32.90 1.44 -11.09
N THR A 675 33.83 0.76 -11.75
CA THR A 675 33.71 -0.65 -12.12
C THR A 675 33.71 -1.53 -10.88
N ILE A 676 32.67 -2.35 -10.74
CA ILE A 676 32.65 -3.46 -9.80
C ILE A 676 33.25 -4.68 -10.50
N ALA A 677 34.33 -5.22 -9.93
CA ALA A 677 34.95 -6.44 -10.43
C ALA A 677 34.01 -7.65 -10.25
N GLY A 678 34.00 -8.58 -11.22
CA GLY A 678 33.14 -9.76 -11.17
C GLY A 678 31.68 -9.47 -11.51
N ALA A 679 30.77 -10.27 -10.95
CA ALA A 679 29.38 -10.38 -11.37
C ALA A 679 28.38 -10.16 -10.21
N PRO A 680 28.41 -9.01 -9.50
CA PRO A 680 27.79 -8.83 -8.18
C PRO A 680 26.31 -9.24 -8.13
N THR A 681 25.96 -10.03 -7.11
CA THR A 681 24.63 -10.61 -6.88
C THR A 681 23.78 -9.80 -5.91
N ALA A 682 24.40 -8.99 -5.06
CA ALA A 682 23.72 -8.03 -4.20
C ALA A 682 24.62 -6.81 -3.94
N LEU A 683 24.01 -5.68 -3.62
CA LEU A 683 24.67 -4.52 -3.01
C LEU A 683 24.02 -4.25 -1.66
N SER A 684 24.81 -4.02 -0.61
CA SER A 684 24.34 -3.37 0.62
C SER A 684 25.13 -2.10 0.91
N ALA A 685 24.52 -1.22 1.69
CA ALA A 685 25.13 -0.01 2.20
C ALA A 685 24.50 0.36 3.53
N ASP A 686 25.28 0.91 4.45
CA ASP A 686 24.76 1.55 5.63
C ASP A 686 24.24 2.94 5.25
N VAL A 687 22.98 3.25 5.59
CA VAL A 687 22.34 4.52 5.21
C VAL A 687 21.76 5.22 6.43
N TYR A 688 22.21 6.45 6.64
CA TYR A 688 21.57 7.38 7.56
C TYR A 688 20.30 7.93 6.90
N GLY A 689 19.14 7.45 7.34
CA GLY A 689 17.84 7.88 6.83
C GLY A 689 17.41 9.23 7.38
N ASP A 690 16.60 9.94 6.61
CA ASP A 690 16.04 11.26 6.91
C ASP A 690 14.52 11.26 7.15
N GLY A 691 13.87 10.08 7.14
CA GLY A 691 12.42 9.93 7.29
C GLY A 691 11.61 10.55 6.14
N SER A 692 12.22 10.90 5.01
CA SER A 692 11.62 11.70 3.95
C SER A 692 10.51 11.02 3.14
N LEU A 693 10.34 9.70 3.28
CA LEU A 693 9.47 8.85 2.45
C LEU A 693 9.80 8.87 0.93
N ASN A 694 10.91 9.50 0.53
CA ASN A 694 11.46 9.39 -0.82
C ASN A 694 12.05 7.99 -1.07
N TRP A 695 12.25 7.65 -2.34
CA TRP A 695 12.84 6.36 -2.73
C TRP A 695 14.36 6.50 -2.77
N LEU A 696 15.07 5.49 -2.27
CA LEU A 696 16.52 5.34 -2.42
C LEU A 696 16.83 4.35 -3.54
N ARG A 697 17.66 4.77 -4.50
CA ARG A 697 18.01 3.99 -5.69
C ARG A 697 19.50 4.01 -6.01
N ALA A 698 19.92 3.03 -6.80
CA ALA A 698 21.20 3.01 -7.50
C ALA A 698 20.98 2.86 -9.01
N GLU A 699 21.86 3.45 -9.82
CA GLU A 699 21.94 3.16 -11.27
C GLU A 699 23.25 2.44 -11.55
N PHE A 700 23.11 1.27 -12.17
CA PHE A 700 24.20 0.48 -12.71
C PHE A 700 24.25 0.64 -14.23
N ILE A 701 25.46 0.71 -14.79
CA ILE A 701 25.70 0.56 -16.22
C ILE A 701 26.31 -0.82 -16.45
N ASP A 702 25.70 -1.62 -17.31
CA ASP A 702 26.19 -2.97 -17.63
C ASP A 702 27.26 -2.96 -18.73
N ALA A 703 27.88 -4.13 -18.98
CA ALA A 703 28.95 -4.26 -19.97
C ALA A 703 28.53 -3.93 -21.42
N ASN A 704 27.22 -3.89 -21.71
CA ASN A 704 26.67 -3.47 -23.00
C ASN A 704 26.34 -1.96 -23.03
N GLY A 705 26.61 -1.23 -21.95
CA GLY A 705 26.28 0.19 -21.80
C GLY A 705 24.82 0.46 -21.41
N LYS A 706 24.02 -0.56 -21.12
CA LYS A 706 22.61 -0.40 -20.72
C LYS A 706 22.53 0.04 -19.25
N ALA A 707 21.67 1.03 -18.98
CA ALA A 707 21.36 1.46 -17.62
C ALA A 707 20.29 0.58 -16.96
N HIS A 708 20.50 0.28 -15.68
CA HIS A 708 19.58 -0.49 -14.83
C HIS A 708 19.35 0.29 -13.54
N LEU A 709 18.08 0.59 -13.23
CA LEU A 709 17.68 1.34 -12.04
C LEU A 709 17.27 0.35 -10.95
N VAL A 710 18.04 0.30 -9.87
CA VAL A 710 17.88 -0.64 -8.76
C VAL A 710 17.24 0.09 -7.57
N ASP A 711 16.07 -0.38 -7.12
CA ASP A 711 15.47 0.05 -5.86
C ASP A 711 16.32 -0.49 -4.70
N LEU A 712 16.98 0.40 -3.93
CA LEU A 712 17.63 0.03 -2.66
C LEU A 712 16.60 -0.01 -1.52
N LYS A 713 15.67 0.96 -1.52
CA LYS A 713 14.45 0.97 -0.70
C LYS A 713 13.44 1.95 -1.32
N LYS A 714 12.15 1.58 -1.36
CA LYS A 714 11.09 2.43 -1.92
C LYS A 714 10.66 3.60 -1.03
N THR A 715 10.87 3.53 0.28
CA THR A 715 10.47 4.59 1.23
C THR A 715 11.56 4.75 2.27
N ILE A 716 12.18 5.91 2.38
CA ILE A 716 13.06 6.23 3.51
C ILE A 716 12.16 6.56 4.71
N ASP A 717 11.73 5.50 5.41
CA ASP A 717 10.76 5.49 6.50
C ASP A 717 11.42 5.43 7.90
N TRP A 718 12.74 5.60 7.98
CA TRP A 718 13.52 5.63 9.21
C TRP A 718 14.40 6.88 9.30
N THR A 719 14.82 7.19 10.52
CA THR A 719 15.87 8.17 10.84
C THR A 719 17.07 7.49 11.48
N GLY A 720 18.29 7.90 11.15
CA GLY A 720 19.51 7.27 11.67
C GLY A 720 20.01 6.10 10.80
N TRP A 721 21.04 5.40 11.25
CA TRP A 721 21.70 4.34 10.47
C TRP A 721 20.87 3.05 10.36
N GLN A 722 20.67 2.57 9.13
CA GLN A 722 20.13 1.26 8.82
C GLN A 722 20.87 0.67 7.61
N GLU A 723 21.21 -0.63 7.64
CA GLU A 723 21.69 -1.31 6.43
C GLU A 723 20.52 -1.47 5.44
N VAL A 724 20.70 -0.99 4.21
CA VAL A 724 19.83 -1.28 3.07
C VAL A 724 20.51 -2.29 2.16
N ARG A 725 19.73 -3.19 1.53
CA ARG A 725 20.25 -4.25 0.67
C ARG A 725 19.35 -4.45 -0.54
N ALA A 726 19.95 -4.51 -1.72
CA ALA A 726 19.28 -4.84 -2.98
C ALA A 726 19.88 -6.11 -3.59
N ASP A 727 19.01 -7.03 -4.00
CA ASP A 727 19.36 -8.17 -4.86
C ASP A 727 19.52 -7.68 -6.30
N LEU A 728 20.68 -7.94 -6.90
CA LEU A 728 21.01 -7.52 -8.26
C LEU A 728 20.69 -8.58 -9.32
N THR A 729 20.42 -9.83 -8.91
CA THR A 729 20.22 -10.95 -9.83
C THR A 729 18.97 -10.78 -10.72
N GLY A 730 17.93 -10.15 -10.19
CA GLY A 730 16.67 -9.88 -10.91
C GLY A 730 16.76 -8.88 -12.06
N TYR A 731 17.87 -8.13 -12.20
CA TYR A 731 18.03 -7.08 -13.21
C TYR A 731 18.66 -7.57 -14.53
N GLY A 732 19.24 -8.77 -14.56
CA GLY A 732 19.78 -9.38 -15.79
C GLY A 732 20.90 -8.56 -16.44
N MET A 733 21.82 -8.03 -15.63
CA MET A 733 22.92 -7.17 -16.08
C MET A 733 24.05 -7.98 -16.73
N ALA A 734 24.64 -7.45 -17.81
CA ALA A 734 25.89 -7.96 -18.35
C ALA A 734 27.11 -7.47 -17.53
N HIS A 735 28.09 -8.34 -17.29
CA HIS A 735 29.23 -8.06 -16.40
C HIS A 735 30.55 -7.87 -17.16
N PRO A 736 31.51 -7.07 -16.64
CA PRO A 736 31.46 -6.31 -15.38
C PRO A 736 30.48 -5.13 -15.45
N VAL A 737 29.94 -4.75 -14.29
CA VAL A 737 29.03 -3.60 -14.15
C VAL A 737 29.77 -2.40 -13.55
N LYS A 738 29.29 -1.20 -13.80
CA LYS A 738 29.70 0.02 -13.09
C LYS A 738 28.57 0.51 -12.20
N LEU A 739 28.84 0.79 -10.93
CA LEU A 739 27.94 1.59 -10.12
C LEU A 739 28.16 3.06 -10.51
N LYS A 740 27.16 3.67 -11.15
CA LYS A 740 27.27 5.03 -11.69
C LYS A 740 26.80 6.10 -10.72
N ARG A 741 25.70 5.84 -10.02
CA ARG A 741 25.14 6.80 -9.06
C ARG A 741 24.27 6.12 -8.01
N ILE A 742 24.32 6.62 -6.78
CA ILE A 742 23.30 6.38 -5.75
C ILE A 742 22.51 7.67 -5.59
N TYR A 743 21.20 7.59 -5.42
CA TYR A 743 20.34 8.76 -5.52
C TYR A 743 19.02 8.62 -4.76
N VAL A 744 18.54 9.77 -4.29
CA VAL A 744 17.18 9.94 -3.78
C VAL A 744 16.29 10.36 -4.95
N VAL A 745 15.09 9.78 -5.05
CA VAL A 745 14.09 10.15 -6.05
C VAL A 745 12.70 10.30 -5.43
N SER A 746 12.01 11.36 -5.84
CA SER A 746 10.60 11.61 -5.57
C SER A 746 9.83 11.45 -6.89
N LEU A 747 8.89 10.49 -6.92
CA LEU A 747 8.01 10.28 -8.07
C LEU A 747 6.95 11.39 -8.15
N GLU A 748 6.20 11.45 -9.25
CA GLU A 748 5.12 12.42 -9.42
C GLU A 748 3.88 12.05 -8.59
N GLU A 749 3.53 10.78 -8.58
CA GLU A 749 2.48 10.21 -7.75
C GLU A 749 2.89 10.19 -6.27
N GLY A 750 2.01 10.65 -5.38
CA GLY A 750 2.26 10.73 -3.94
C GLY A 750 3.44 11.63 -3.55
N ARG A 751 3.74 12.66 -4.36
CA ARG A 751 4.84 13.60 -4.09
C ARG A 751 4.58 14.46 -2.86
N ASP A 752 3.32 14.85 -2.66
CA ASP A 752 2.82 15.61 -1.51
C ASP A 752 2.95 14.85 -0.16
N GLU A 753 3.26 13.55 -0.21
CA GLU A 753 3.49 12.72 0.97
C GLU A 753 4.95 12.72 1.44
N ARG A 754 5.87 13.32 0.68
CA ARG A 754 7.32 13.18 0.84
C ARG A 754 7.99 14.52 1.12
N ALA A 755 9.10 14.50 1.86
CA ALA A 755 9.87 15.71 2.09
C ALA A 755 10.49 16.22 0.77
N GLU A 756 10.30 17.50 0.45
CA GLU A 756 10.90 18.10 -0.74
C GLU A 756 12.41 18.30 -0.57
N SER A 757 12.92 18.48 0.64
CA SER A 757 14.36 18.55 0.90
C SER A 757 14.76 17.64 2.05
N GLY A 758 16.03 17.23 2.05
CA GLY A 758 16.56 16.31 3.05
C GLY A 758 18.05 16.03 2.87
N GLN A 759 18.55 15.12 3.69
CA GLN A 759 19.95 14.74 3.72
C GLN A 759 20.09 13.29 4.18
N ILE A 760 20.57 12.44 3.29
CA ILE A 760 21.04 11.10 3.66
C ILE A 760 22.56 11.08 3.76
N ALA A 761 23.08 10.10 4.48
CA ALA A 761 24.48 9.70 4.37
C ALA A 761 24.57 8.21 4.02
N ILE A 762 25.57 7.83 3.23
CA ILE A 762 25.80 6.47 2.75
C ILE A 762 27.22 6.08 3.15
N ASP A 763 27.40 4.90 3.72
CA ASP A 763 28.69 4.37 4.18
C ASP A 763 28.74 2.84 3.97
N ASN A 764 29.92 2.23 4.07
CA ASN A 764 30.17 0.78 3.93
C ASN A 764 29.43 0.13 2.75
N ILE A 765 29.55 0.71 1.54
CA ILE A 765 29.01 0.08 0.35
C ILE A 765 29.76 -1.23 0.12
N LYS A 766 29.03 -2.34 0.16
CA LYS A 766 29.53 -3.69 -0.01
C LYS A 766 28.83 -4.35 -1.18
N VAL A 767 29.58 -5.12 -1.95
CA VAL A 767 29.05 -5.95 -3.02
C VAL A 767 29.22 -7.43 -2.64
N GLN A 768 28.11 -8.16 -2.69
CA GLN A 768 28.19 -9.63 -2.64
C GLN A 768 28.60 -10.11 -4.02
N LEU A 769 29.88 -10.43 -4.18
CA LEU A 769 30.30 -11.14 -5.37
C LEU A 769 29.72 -12.56 -5.33
N PRO A 770 29.26 -13.11 -6.46
CA PRO A 770 29.11 -14.53 -6.58
C PRO A 770 30.52 -15.09 -6.46
N SER A 771 30.76 -15.76 -5.34
CA SER A 771 31.51 -16.99 -5.41
C SER A 771 31.12 -17.75 -6.68
N SER A 772 32.07 -18.05 -7.55
CA SER A 772 31.76 -18.70 -8.82
C SER A 772 31.38 -20.15 -8.57
N ILE A 773 30.07 -20.40 -8.55
CA ILE A 773 29.53 -21.70 -8.91
C ILE A 773 30.01 -21.92 -10.36
N GLN A 774 31.08 -22.69 -10.54
CA GLN A 774 31.55 -23.05 -11.89
C GLN A 774 30.35 -23.58 -12.67
N ASP A 775 30.04 -22.98 -13.84
CA ASP A 775 29.02 -23.52 -14.74
C ASP A 775 29.42 -24.98 -15.01
N PRO A 776 28.65 -25.98 -14.56
CA PRO A 776 29.00 -27.36 -14.80
C PRO A 776 29.09 -27.56 -16.31
N GLY A 777 30.12 -28.29 -16.76
CA GLY A 777 30.47 -28.39 -18.16
C GLY A 777 29.26 -28.69 -19.06
N ARG A 778 29.32 -28.20 -20.30
CA ARG A 778 28.26 -28.37 -21.30
C ARG A 778 28.70 -29.40 -22.35
N PRO A 779 28.77 -30.71 -22.00
CA PRO A 779 29.10 -31.71 -22.99
C PRO A 779 27.99 -31.82 -24.02
N VAL A 780 28.36 -32.12 -25.26
CA VAL A 780 27.39 -32.30 -26.33
C VAL A 780 26.79 -33.70 -26.21
N ILE A 781 25.55 -33.78 -25.69
CA ILE A 781 24.83 -35.05 -25.57
C ILE A 781 24.01 -35.27 -26.85
N LYS A 782 24.27 -36.37 -27.56
CA LYS A 782 23.46 -36.80 -28.71
C LYS A 782 22.71 -38.07 -28.41
N MET A 783 21.41 -38.08 -28.71
CA MET A 783 20.49 -39.20 -28.45
C MET A 783 19.61 -39.42 -29.68
N THR A 784 19.18 -40.66 -29.94
CA THR A 784 18.29 -40.98 -31.07
C THR A 784 16.99 -41.59 -30.55
N LEU A 785 15.84 -41.21 -31.12
CA LEU A 785 14.54 -41.82 -30.75
C LEU A 785 14.59 -43.36 -30.87
N GLY A 786 14.08 -44.05 -29.85
CA GLY A 786 14.06 -45.51 -29.76
C GLY A 786 15.40 -46.17 -29.39
N SER A 787 16.52 -45.43 -29.39
CA SER A 787 17.84 -45.97 -29.06
C SER A 787 18.12 -45.95 -27.56
N LYS A 788 18.71 -47.03 -27.03
CA LYS A 788 19.35 -47.06 -25.70
C LYS A 788 20.84 -46.68 -25.71
N THR A 789 21.36 -46.23 -26.85
CA THR A 789 22.73 -45.72 -26.99
C THR A 789 22.67 -44.23 -27.29
N ALA A 790 23.38 -43.45 -26.47
CA ALA A 790 23.63 -42.02 -26.63
C ALA A 790 25.13 -41.79 -26.87
N THR A 791 25.53 -40.56 -27.18
CA THR A 791 26.93 -40.12 -27.02
C THR A 791 27.01 -38.89 -26.13
N VAL A 792 28.11 -38.78 -25.39
CA VAL A 792 28.50 -37.61 -24.59
C VAL A 792 29.90 -37.21 -25.06
N ASP A 793 30.04 -36.01 -25.64
CA ASP A 793 31.26 -35.55 -26.32
C ASP A 793 31.81 -36.59 -27.34
N GLY A 794 30.89 -37.19 -28.10
CA GLY A 794 31.20 -38.21 -29.09
C GLY A 794 31.47 -39.62 -28.54
N LYS A 795 31.68 -39.79 -27.23
CA LYS A 795 31.89 -41.12 -26.61
C LYS A 795 30.55 -41.84 -26.41
N PRO A 796 30.38 -43.11 -26.82
CA PRO A 796 29.13 -43.83 -26.66
C PRO A 796 28.84 -44.19 -25.20
N VAL A 797 27.58 -44.01 -24.78
CA VAL A 797 27.08 -44.30 -23.44
C VAL A 797 25.74 -45.02 -23.53
N SER A 798 25.56 -46.08 -22.73
CA SER A 798 24.28 -46.80 -22.61
C SER A 798 23.35 -46.08 -21.65
N ILE A 799 22.07 -45.96 -22.01
CA ILE A 799 21.03 -45.27 -21.22
C ILE A 799 19.88 -46.21 -20.88
N GLY A 800 19.39 -46.14 -19.64
CA GLY A 800 18.43 -47.12 -19.10
C GLY A 800 17.08 -47.15 -19.84
N ALA A 801 16.61 -45.99 -20.29
CA ALA A 801 15.41 -45.83 -21.11
C ALA A 801 15.75 -45.10 -22.42
N ALA A 802 15.10 -45.49 -23.51
CA ALA A 802 15.24 -44.83 -24.80
C ALA A 802 14.41 -43.52 -24.85
N PRO A 803 14.90 -42.48 -25.53
CA PRO A 803 14.10 -41.33 -25.96
C PRO A 803 12.87 -41.78 -26.74
N PHE A 804 11.73 -41.14 -26.51
CA PHE A 804 10.54 -41.32 -27.36
C PHE A 804 9.84 -39.98 -27.59
N ALA A 805 9.05 -39.91 -28.66
CA ALA A 805 8.16 -38.80 -28.92
C ALA A 805 6.71 -39.25 -28.72
N GLU A 806 5.91 -38.43 -28.03
CA GLU A 806 4.48 -38.67 -27.83
C GLU A 806 3.73 -37.35 -27.98
N LYS A 807 2.68 -37.34 -28.82
CA LYS A 807 1.84 -36.16 -29.10
C LYS A 807 2.66 -34.90 -29.47
N GLY A 808 3.77 -35.08 -30.20
CA GLY A 808 4.67 -34.01 -30.61
C GLY A 808 5.72 -33.57 -29.58
N VAL A 809 5.76 -34.18 -28.39
CA VAL A 809 6.75 -33.89 -27.34
C VAL A 809 7.78 -35.01 -27.24
N THR A 810 9.06 -34.65 -27.23
CA THR A 810 10.17 -35.58 -26.95
C THR A 810 10.45 -35.67 -25.46
N TYR A 811 10.42 -36.90 -24.93
CA TYR A 811 10.70 -37.24 -23.54
C TYR A 811 12.07 -37.91 -23.42
N LEU A 812 12.86 -37.48 -22.43
CA LEU A 812 14.20 -38.02 -22.16
C LEU A 812 14.37 -38.49 -20.71
N PRO A 813 15.31 -39.44 -20.45
CA PRO A 813 15.60 -39.91 -19.09
C PRO A 813 16.31 -38.80 -18.32
N LEU A 814 15.60 -38.16 -17.37
CA LEU A 814 16.08 -36.95 -16.70
C LEU A 814 17.43 -37.13 -16.01
N ARG A 815 17.61 -38.24 -15.27
CA ARG A 815 18.86 -38.50 -14.53
C ARG A 815 20.08 -38.52 -15.45
N PHE A 816 20.01 -39.23 -16.58
CA PHE A 816 21.13 -39.28 -17.53
C PHE A 816 21.50 -37.88 -18.06
N VAL A 817 20.52 -37.09 -18.49
CA VAL A 817 20.77 -35.75 -19.03
C VAL A 817 21.33 -34.83 -17.96
N ALA A 818 20.74 -34.82 -16.76
CA ALA A 818 21.18 -33.95 -15.67
C ALA A 818 22.56 -34.33 -15.15
N ASP A 819 22.83 -35.62 -14.89
CA ASP A 819 24.14 -36.09 -14.41
C ASP A 819 25.25 -35.79 -15.44
N ALA A 820 24.98 -36.00 -16.74
CA ALA A 820 25.92 -35.68 -17.81
C ALA A 820 26.18 -34.16 -17.93
N MET A 821 25.17 -33.30 -17.73
CA MET A 821 25.31 -31.84 -17.72
C MET A 821 25.78 -31.28 -16.35
N GLY A 822 26.35 -32.14 -15.50
CA GLY A 822 26.92 -31.80 -14.18
C GLY A 822 25.91 -31.26 -13.15
N GLY A 823 24.64 -31.61 -13.31
CA GLY A 823 23.62 -31.46 -12.28
C GLY A 823 23.51 -32.70 -11.39
N THR A 824 22.60 -32.64 -10.41
CA THR A 824 22.24 -33.78 -9.55
C THR A 824 20.73 -33.95 -9.50
N VAL A 825 20.24 -35.20 -9.49
CA VAL A 825 18.81 -35.52 -9.50
C VAL A 825 18.40 -36.36 -8.29
N ASN A 826 17.68 -35.71 -7.37
CA ASN A 826 17.02 -36.38 -6.26
C ASN A 826 15.55 -36.70 -6.59
N TRP A 827 15.06 -37.83 -6.10
CA TRP A 827 13.68 -38.29 -6.27
C TRP A 827 13.03 -38.54 -4.92
N ASN A 828 11.93 -37.84 -4.64
CA ASN A 828 11.10 -38.11 -3.48
C ASN A 828 9.91 -38.99 -3.89
N GLN A 829 9.93 -40.25 -3.47
CA GLN A 829 8.88 -41.23 -3.78
C GLN A 829 7.51 -40.86 -3.18
N LYS A 830 7.47 -40.25 -1.99
CA LYS A 830 6.24 -39.90 -1.26
C LYS A 830 5.49 -38.76 -1.95
N GLU A 831 6.23 -37.73 -2.35
CA GLU A 831 5.68 -36.52 -3.01
C GLU A 831 5.63 -36.65 -4.53
N LYS A 832 6.19 -37.73 -5.10
CA LYS A 832 6.45 -37.90 -6.55
C LYS A 832 7.17 -36.69 -7.17
N ARG A 833 8.04 -36.06 -6.36
CA ARG A 833 8.79 -34.85 -6.72
C ARG A 833 10.17 -35.23 -7.21
N VAL A 834 10.55 -34.73 -8.38
CA VAL A 834 11.95 -34.69 -8.81
C VAL A 834 12.52 -33.32 -8.45
N THR A 835 13.70 -33.34 -7.84
CA THR A 835 14.50 -32.16 -7.54
C THR A 835 15.77 -32.22 -8.39
N VAL A 836 16.02 -31.21 -9.22
CA VAL A 836 17.22 -31.07 -10.04
C VAL A 836 17.99 -29.85 -9.58
N LEU A 837 19.25 -30.05 -9.17
CA LEU A 837 20.19 -28.97 -8.85
C LEU A 837 21.28 -28.92 -9.93
N ARG A 838 21.43 -27.79 -10.60
CA ARG A 838 22.53 -27.53 -11.55
C ARG A 838 22.94 -26.06 -11.45
N GLY A 839 24.21 -25.80 -11.11
CA GLY A 839 24.69 -24.43 -10.96
C GLY A 839 23.91 -23.68 -9.87
N ASP A 840 23.34 -22.53 -10.23
CA ASP A 840 22.47 -21.72 -9.37
C ASP A 840 20.97 -22.08 -9.50
N LYS A 841 20.63 -23.18 -10.19
CA LYS A 841 19.24 -23.57 -10.46
C LYS A 841 18.79 -24.75 -9.60
N LEU A 842 17.68 -24.53 -8.89
CA LEU A 842 16.79 -25.53 -8.30
C LEU A 842 15.53 -25.62 -9.17
N LEU A 843 15.38 -26.71 -9.90
CA LEU A 843 14.18 -27.06 -10.65
C LEU A 843 13.47 -28.21 -9.94
N GLU A 844 12.25 -27.97 -9.45
CA GLU A 844 11.42 -29.01 -8.83
C GLU A 844 10.14 -29.25 -9.63
N MET A 845 9.87 -30.53 -9.92
CA MET A 845 8.75 -30.97 -10.75
C MET A 845 8.01 -32.12 -10.09
N VAL A 846 6.67 -32.12 -10.14
CA VAL A 846 5.84 -33.23 -9.65
C VAL A 846 5.30 -34.01 -10.84
N VAL A 847 5.39 -35.34 -10.78
CA VAL A 847 4.87 -36.23 -11.84
C VAL A 847 3.34 -36.10 -11.94
N GLY A 848 2.84 -35.89 -13.16
CA GLY A 848 1.41 -35.59 -13.41
C GLY A 848 1.00 -34.15 -13.12
N SER A 849 1.95 -33.23 -12.89
CA SER A 849 1.71 -31.79 -12.81
C SER A 849 2.32 -31.08 -14.01
N LYS A 850 1.60 -30.08 -14.55
CA LYS A 850 2.17 -29.09 -15.48
C LYS A 850 2.88 -27.94 -14.77
N GLU A 851 2.58 -27.71 -13.49
CA GLU A 851 3.29 -26.70 -12.70
C GLU A 851 4.59 -27.25 -12.12
N PHE A 852 5.62 -26.40 -12.11
CA PHE A 852 6.95 -26.67 -11.58
C PHE A 852 7.48 -25.44 -10.83
N LEU A 853 8.47 -25.63 -9.96
CA LEU A 853 9.17 -24.55 -9.27
C LEU A 853 10.55 -24.35 -9.89
N LEU A 854 10.94 -23.10 -10.12
CA LEU A 854 12.30 -22.71 -10.46
C LEU A 854 12.75 -21.59 -9.51
N ASN A 855 13.75 -21.87 -8.67
CA ASN A 855 14.33 -20.90 -7.72
C ASN A 855 13.29 -20.09 -6.91
N GLY A 856 12.26 -20.75 -6.36
CA GLY A 856 11.21 -20.06 -5.61
C GLY A 856 10.06 -19.48 -6.44
N VAL A 857 10.12 -19.55 -7.78
CA VAL A 857 9.02 -19.06 -8.64
C VAL A 857 8.23 -20.23 -9.21
N ARG A 858 6.91 -20.22 -9.01
CA ARG A 858 6.00 -21.18 -9.64
C ARG A 858 5.82 -20.84 -11.13
N LYS A 859 5.97 -21.84 -11.99
CA LYS A 859 5.83 -21.74 -13.45
C LYS A 859 4.96 -22.88 -13.99
N ALA A 860 4.45 -22.73 -15.21
CA ALA A 860 3.71 -23.78 -15.92
C ALA A 860 4.49 -24.22 -17.18
N GLY A 861 4.61 -25.53 -17.36
CA GLY A 861 5.12 -26.17 -18.58
C GLY A 861 4.00 -26.55 -19.54
N ALA A 862 4.34 -26.79 -20.81
CA ALA A 862 3.36 -27.20 -21.82
C ALA A 862 2.72 -28.58 -21.53
N VAL A 863 3.50 -29.48 -20.93
CA VAL A 863 3.14 -30.86 -20.61
C VAL A 863 3.83 -31.31 -19.32
N GLU A 864 3.29 -32.36 -18.70
CA GLU A 864 3.71 -32.90 -17.41
C GLU A 864 4.86 -33.92 -17.50
N PRO A 865 5.70 -34.05 -16.45
CA PRO A 865 6.59 -35.20 -16.29
C PRO A 865 5.80 -36.49 -16.06
N MET A 866 6.30 -37.61 -16.59
CA MET A 866 5.69 -38.94 -16.41
C MET A 866 6.70 -39.97 -15.92
N VAL A 867 6.21 -41.11 -15.43
CA VAL A 867 7.03 -42.30 -15.15
C VAL A 867 6.63 -43.41 -16.10
N ARG A 868 7.60 -44.01 -16.80
CA ARG A 868 7.39 -45.18 -17.67
C ARG A 868 8.54 -46.16 -17.47
N SER A 869 8.20 -47.44 -17.31
CA SER A 869 9.17 -48.54 -17.13
C SER A 869 10.21 -48.30 -16.02
N GLY A 870 9.81 -47.65 -14.91
CA GLY A 870 10.69 -47.33 -13.78
C GLY A 870 11.54 -46.06 -13.93
N TYR A 871 11.46 -45.35 -15.05
CA TYR A 871 12.23 -44.11 -15.28
C TYR A 871 11.32 -42.88 -15.27
N THR A 872 11.74 -41.83 -14.58
CA THR A 872 11.12 -40.51 -14.69
C THR A 872 11.58 -39.83 -15.97
N LEU A 873 10.61 -39.44 -16.78
CA LEU A 873 10.76 -38.96 -18.13
C LEU A 873 10.18 -37.56 -18.22
N VAL A 874 10.99 -36.64 -18.75
CA VAL A 874 10.67 -35.21 -18.78
C VAL A 874 10.61 -34.69 -20.21
N PRO A 875 9.74 -33.71 -20.50
CA PRO A 875 9.79 -32.95 -21.75
C PRO A 875 11.15 -32.26 -21.84
N ILE A 876 11.98 -32.59 -22.82
CA ILE A 876 13.39 -32.14 -22.79
C ILE A 876 13.54 -30.63 -22.81
N ARG A 877 12.80 -29.92 -23.66
CA ARG A 877 12.84 -28.45 -23.73
C ARG A 877 12.52 -27.80 -22.38
N LEU A 878 11.52 -28.32 -21.66
CA LEU A 878 11.14 -27.82 -20.33
C LEU A 878 12.30 -27.88 -19.33
N VAL A 879 13.10 -28.95 -19.36
CA VAL A 879 14.21 -29.09 -18.42
C VAL A 879 15.46 -28.37 -18.91
N SER A 880 15.86 -28.58 -20.16
CA SER A 880 17.05 -27.96 -20.73
C SER A 880 16.98 -26.44 -20.71
N GLU A 881 15.89 -25.83 -21.19
CA GLU A 881 15.78 -24.37 -21.28
C GLU A 881 15.79 -23.71 -19.89
N GLN A 882 15.11 -24.31 -18.90
CA GLN A 882 15.09 -23.77 -17.52
C GLN A 882 16.42 -23.97 -16.77
N LEU A 883 17.28 -24.90 -17.24
CA LEU A 883 18.64 -25.12 -16.75
C LEU A 883 19.73 -24.42 -17.59
N GLY A 884 19.34 -23.60 -18.57
CA GLY A 884 20.24 -22.78 -19.39
C GLY A 884 20.89 -23.51 -20.58
N LEU A 885 20.26 -24.57 -21.09
CA LEU A 885 20.76 -25.47 -22.13
C LEU A 885 19.91 -25.38 -23.41
N GLU A 886 20.54 -25.55 -24.57
CA GLU A 886 19.92 -25.57 -25.89
C GLU A 886 19.52 -27.00 -26.30
N VAL A 887 18.39 -27.15 -27.01
CA VAL A 887 17.94 -28.44 -27.55
C VAL A 887 17.71 -28.35 -29.05
N LYS A 888 18.52 -29.07 -29.82
CA LYS A 888 18.39 -29.21 -31.28
C LYS A 888 17.73 -30.53 -31.65
N TRP A 889 16.89 -30.50 -32.68
CA TRP A 889 16.16 -31.66 -33.20
C TRP A 889 16.41 -31.79 -34.70
N ASP A 890 16.91 -32.95 -35.13
CA ASP A 890 17.02 -33.32 -36.54
C ASP A 890 15.92 -34.31 -36.93
N GLN A 891 15.00 -33.85 -37.78
CA GLN A 891 13.86 -34.61 -38.26
C GLN A 891 14.24 -35.77 -39.19
N LYS A 892 15.39 -35.72 -39.87
CA LYS A 892 15.88 -36.77 -40.78
C LYS A 892 16.52 -37.92 -40.00
N THR A 893 17.46 -37.59 -39.11
CA THR A 893 18.21 -38.60 -38.33
C THR A 893 17.51 -39.03 -37.04
N LYS A 894 16.39 -38.38 -36.68
CA LYS A 894 15.68 -38.55 -35.40
C LYS A 894 16.58 -38.29 -34.17
N GLN A 895 17.57 -37.43 -34.35
CA GLN A 895 18.57 -37.10 -33.35
C GLN A 895 18.15 -35.87 -32.51
N ILE A 896 18.26 -36.01 -31.19
CA ILE A 896 18.23 -34.93 -30.21
C ILE A 896 19.68 -34.58 -29.89
N THR A 897 20.04 -33.29 -29.92
CA THR A 897 21.30 -32.78 -29.37
C THR A 897 21.00 -31.81 -28.24
N VAL A 898 21.67 -31.97 -27.10
CA VAL A 898 21.63 -31.04 -25.95
C VAL A 898 23.03 -30.47 -25.73
N GLN A 899 23.14 -29.15 -25.52
CA GLN A 899 24.40 -28.41 -25.36
C GLN A 899 24.21 -27.10 -24.57
#